data_AF-A0A8J7P6S1-F1
#
_entry.id   AF-A0A8J7P6S1-F1
#
_cell.length_a   1.000
_cell.length_b   1.000
_cell.length_c   1.000
_cell.angle_alpha   90.00
_cell.angle_beta   90.00
_cell.angle_gamma   90.00
#
_symmetry.space_group_name_H-M   'P 1'
#
loop_
_entity.id
_entity.type
_entity.pdbx_description
1 polymer ?
#
loop_
_entity_poly.entity_id
_entity_poly.type
_entity_poly.pdbx_seq_one_letter_code
_entity_poly.pdbx_strand_id
1 'polypeptide(L)'
;MTSQGDNKDRLLPVLAILAALGLLLYAWLQSSVFPTASLNLSVSRQQILDKARFFASKYGYDGNIFPEPGQFAPPSQAQPKAKDKPAKDIESIVFTSFEEAKTFLEWELGLNRSAKLMQGEIPIWAWSVRFCREFAMEQFRVWLSPDGKLIGFSRNIEPERPMKSLNHQEAIYLASDFLKGEAAVVAGTCKLVRDENRGQLHRTDYTFVFEDQTKDYAGGKLRHYIGISGDQITGYTRYLFVPDSFSRKYENLRSYNNLLQNIASIFYGTLQIISVLVVPWAISRKEMRFRFAVFGGLIMAIVSLLDRINDFESYRTSYDTAVAYSDFVLGYFTRSGASALGSALVGAILFGGADTLYRRFYPDRVALENFLRLPGFLTSEGCKALSVGYLVAGIHLGWIVLYYLLGDKLNFWCPSGIDSVETLSSSMPFYSAISLGLHAASQEETVARIVGLSIVQRATGKFWLANFAQAMIWAFMHSSYPQQPCFARGIELTVVGLFYGYILRRYGLLPCFIGHYLLDAFLDVKPLFSVGASQPFLWFSSLLPLLPFALLLIVSLAVRSLRRSSHFDLAAFDLSLTNRALPSAAAPLVDNAKLEESASVEHFQYKGFSRRFRIVASLFSLLALVTTFFFHLPVPGDNSRVKINAFQAMDRASQILKQAGINVSHHMVLPTLFSNVGTYEMQYLYEKVGREKMLALCNQTQPGLLWSVRYFRFRDPTEYHVELRGDGSEYSLNLTEDDDAPGKRISEKEATAIALAYIKRVHPEYKNFKLSKVSWEDEKNRRDYSFEFGVPEYQVGDAPYRFSLQVVGDLPCNFSQAWQIPEAWSFERSKARPYDTVLENLRLYSAVAVGIVLLVWVVGLLRSGVMRFRAPLVVALLLALVPLLEQVNHLPSFWSGYSSELTDITYITERALSLVQHCGGVFWRVFLTLTLCFAVFRLLQPVFKTELFPLLSAAFKPRGVVDRLTQRELWIDGIIAAVTIEALTQLRETLRSVLLFYYSPDIRSERVDILGNFPEYFSAVFSDLLELPQSFLMSAAGFVIAVGLYVRFCRNFWFYMLFSVVYDLIVNSGQRYWQDYLINVGCGAIGSALLWYYLAKLARLNPVAYLVKIVLDDCLVFIYAIYAYGLPAFAPDLVALLLYLLSPLAVVLYITLRNKSLKAS
;
A
#
# COMPACT_ATOMS: atom_id res chain seq x y z
N MET A 1 29.15 40.14 2.25
CA MET A 1 29.23 41.36 1.42
C MET A 1 28.16 42.31 1.90
N THR A 2 28.56 43.29 2.70
CA THR A 2 27.72 44.37 3.25
C THR A 2 27.79 45.59 2.35
N SER A 3 26.73 46.39 2.38
CA SER A 3 26.58 47.72 1.77
C SER A 3 26.40 47.77 0.24
N GLN A 4 25.15 47.78 -0.21
CA GLN A 4 24.75 48.59 -1.37
C GLN A 4 23.42 49.29 -1.06
N GLY A 5 23.50 50.61 -0.98
CA GLY A 5 22.34 51.49 -1.03
C GLY A 5 21.56 51.32 -2.35
N ASP A 6 20.26 51.55 -2.24
CA ASP A 6 19.26 51.88 -3.27
C ASP A 6 19.51 51.43 -4.72
N ASN A 7 19.93 50.17 -4.91
CA ASN A 7 20.01 49.58 -6.24
C ASN A 7 18.59 49.15 -6.62
N LYS A 8 17.86 50.00 -7.38
CA LYS A 8 16.55 49.67 -7.98
C LYS A 8 16.61 48.23 -8.50
N ASP A 9 15.72 47.37 -8.06
CA ASP A 9 15.74 45.96 -8.39
C ASP A 9 15.43 45.75 -9.88
N ARG A 10 16.47 45.83 -10.73
CA ARG A 10 16.38 45.82 -12.19
C ARG A 10 15.78 44.53 -12.75
N LEU A 11 15.69 43.47 -11.94
CA LEU A 11 15.13 42.19 -12.33
C LEU A 11 13.60 42.16 -12.25
N LEU A 12 12.99 42.95 -11.36
CA LEU A 12 11.54 42.93 -11.16
C LEU A 12 10.75 43.35 -12.42
N PRO A 13 11.14 44.40 -13.17
CA PRO A 13 10.51 44.72 -14.46
C PRO A 13 10.65 43.60 -15.50
N VAL A 14 11.79 42.89 -15.52
CA VAL A 14 12.01 41.78 -16.44
C VAL A 14 11.05 40.63 -16.12
N LEU A 15 10.92 40.26 -14.83
CA LEU A 15 9.95 39.25 -14.39
C LEU A 15 8.51 39.66 -14.73
N ALA A 16 8.17 40.95 -14.60
CA ALA A 16 6.85 41.46 -14.96
C ALA A 16 6.56 41.33 -16.46
N ILE A 17 7.53 41.68 -17.31
CA ILE A 17 7.41 41.52 -18.77
C ILE A 17 7.27 40.04 -19.14
N LEU A 18 8.11 39.16 -18.59
CA LEU A 18 8.05 37.72 -18.85
C LEU A 18 6.73 37.10 -18.36
N ALA A 19 6.22 37.53 -17.21
CA ALA A 19 4.93 37.06 -16.69
C ALA A 19 3.76 37.53 -17.57
N ALA A 20 3.78 38.80 -18.00
CA ALA A 20 2.76 39.32 -18.92
C ALA A 20 2.77 38.56 -20.26
N LEU A 21 3.96 38.33 -20.83
CA LEU A 21 4.12 37.51 -22.02
C LEU A 21 3.64 36.07 -21.78
N GLY A 22 3.99 35.47 -20.65
CA GLY A 22 3.59 34.11 -20.30
C GLY A 22 2.07 33.95 -20.16
N LEU A 23 1.41 34.89 -19.49
CA LEU A 23 -0.05 34.93 -19.39
C LEU A 23 -0.74 35.16 -20.74
N LEU A 24 -0.19 36.03 -21.59
CA LEU A 24 -0.70 36.26 -22.95
C LEU A 24 -0.57 35.01 -23.82
N LEU A 25 0.60 34.34 -23.78
CA LEU A 25 0.83 33.08 -24.48
C LEU A 25 -0.13 31.99 -24.00
N TYR A 26 -0.29 31.86 -22.68
CA TYR A 26 -1.22 30.91 -22.10
C TYR A 26 -2.66 31.20 -22.55
N ALA A 27 -3.13 32.44 -22.41
CA ALA A 27 -4.48 32.83 -22.79
C ALA A 27 -4.78 32.61 -24.29
N TRP A 28 -3.80 32.86 -25.17
CA TRP A 28 -3.99 32.77 -26.62
C TRP A 28 -3.84 31.36 -27.18
N LEU A 29 -2.96 30.54 -26.63
CA LEU A 29 -2.55 29.25 -27.23
C LEU A 29 -2.92 28.02 -26.39
N GLN A 30 -3.46 28.18 -25.18
CA GLN A 30 -3.83 27.03 -24.34
C GLN A 30 -4.79 26.06 -25.02
N SER A 31 -5.72 26.53 -25.86
CA SER A 31 -6.71 25.67 -26.52
C SER A 31 -6.11 24.83 -27.65
N SER A 32 -4.98 25.27 -28.22
CA SER A 32 -4.24 24.51 -29.23
C SER A 32 -3.36 23.43 -28.61
N VAL A 33 -2.84 23.69 -27.40
CA VAL A 33 -1.95 22.79 -26.66
C VAL A 33 -2.72 21.80 -25.79
N PHE A 34 -3.74 22.31 -25.11
CA PHE A 34 -4.65 21.56 -24.26
C PHE A 34 -6.04 21.68 -24.89
N PRO A 35 -6.33 20.96 -25.99
CA PRO A 35 -7.68 20.89 -26.48
C PRO A 35 -8.51 20.30 -25.35
N THR A 36 -9.22 21.17 -24.62
CA THR A 36 -10.19 20.71 -23.63
C THR A 36 -11.14 19.85 -24.43
N ALA A 37 -11.22 18.55 -24.11
CA ALA A 37 -12.39 17.78 -24.47
C ALA A 37 -13.54 18.65 -24.00
N SER A 38 -14.31 19.22 -24.93
CA SER A 38 -15.33 20.20 -24.57
C SER A 38 -16.43 19.43 -23.87
N LEU A 39 -16.24 19.26 -22.55
CA LEU A 39 -17.17 18.61 -21.65
C LEU A 39 -18.43 19.46 -21.66
N ASN A 40 -19.39 19.05 -22.48
CA ASN A 40 -20.67 19.73 -22.54
C ASN A 40 -21.51 19.31 -21.34
N LEU A 41 -21.28 19.96 -20.20
CA LEU A 41 -22.08 19.80 -18.98
C LEU A 41 -23.36 20.65 -19.06
N SER A 42 -24.11 20.53 -20.15
CA SER A 42 -25.39 21.23 -20.34
C SER A 42 -26.48 20.77 -19.36
N VAL A 43 -26.26 19.64 -18.67
CA VAL A 43 -27.18 19.02 -17.73
C VAL A 43 -26.66 19.19 -16.31
N SER A 44 -27.52 19.66 -15.40
CA SER A 44 -27.15 19.83 -13.99
C SER A 44 -27.03 18.48 -13.27
N ARG A 45 -26.27 18.45 -12.16
CA ARG A 45 -26.13 17.26 -11.30
C ARG A 45 -27.49 16.69 -10.87
N GLN A 46 -28.46 17.57 -10.58
CA GLN A 46 -29.81 17.15 -10.21
C GLN A 46 -30.55 16.47 -11.39
N GLN A 47 -30.44 17.03 -12.59
CA GLN A 47 -31.04 16.42 -13.78
C GLN A 47 -30.41 15.06 -14.13
N ILE A 48 -29.09 14.90 -13.92
CA ILE A 48 -28.41 13.61 -14.05
C ILE A 48 -28.96 12.61 -13.04
N LEU A 49 -29.16 13.00 -11.78
CA LEU A 49 -29.76 12.15 -10.76
C LEU A 49 -31.19 11.73 -11.13
N ASP A 50 -32.01 12.65 -11.62
CA ASP A 50 -33.40 12.35 -12.01
C ASP A 50 -33.44 11.38 -13.21
N LYS A 51 -32.55 11.54 -14.19
CA LYS A 51 -32.38 10.57 -15.29
C LYS A 51 -31.89 9.21 -14.79
N ALA A 52 -30.95 9.18 -13.86
CA ALA A 52 -30.44 7.93 -13.29
C ALA A 52 -31.54 7.18 -12.51
N ARG A 53 -32.39 7.90 -11.75
CA ARG A 53 -33.58 7.33 -11.09
C ARG A 53 -34.57 6.75 -12.11
N PHE A 54 -34.81 7.46 -13.22
CA PHE A 54 -35.64 6.95 -14.31
C PHE A 54 -35.11 5.60 -14.85
N PHE A 55 -33.80 5.51 -15.15
CA PHE A 55 -33.21 4.26 -15.62
C PHE A 55 -33.24 3.15 -14.56
N ALA A 56 -33.00 3.49 -13.28
CA ALA A 56 -33.12 2.53 -12.18
C ALA A 56 -34.54 1.94 -12.13
N SER A 57 -35.57 2.77 -12.11
CA SER A 57 -36.97 2.31 -12.10
C SER A 57 -37.33 1.52 -13.36
N LYS A 58 -36.87 1.95 -14.54
CA LYS A 58 -37.11 1.28 -15.82
C LYS A 58 -36.56 -0.15 -15.84
N TYR A 59 -35.39 -0.40 -15.23
CA TYR A 59 -34.75 -1.72 -15.17
C TYR A 59 -35.00 -2.45 -13.85
N GLY A 60 -36.13 -2.15 -13.21
CA GLY A 60 -36.69 -2.91 -12.10
C GLY A 60 -36.10 -2.61 -10.72
N TYR A 61 -35.28 -1.57 -10.59
CA TYR A 61 -34.87 -1.02 -9.30
C TYR A 61 -35.85 0.09 -8.91
N ASP A 62 -36.98 -0.30 -8.32
CA ASP A 62 -37.86 0.65 -7.64
C ASP A 62 -37.59 0.61 -6.13
N GLY A 63 -37.68 1.75 -5.46
CA GLY A 63 -37.41 1.87 -4.03
C GLY A 63 -38.36 1.07 -3.12
N ASN A 64 -39.31 0.31 -3.68
CA ASN A 64 -40.45 -0.28 -2.96
C ASN A 64 -40.50 -1.81 -2.99
N ILE A 65 -39.88 -2.47 -3.96
CA ILE A 65 -39.86 -3.93 -4.06
C ILE A 65 -38.62 -4.40 -3.31
N PHE A 66 -38.64 -4.69 -2.00
CA PHE A 66 -37.85 -5.79 -1.41
C PHE A 66 -38.34 -6.11 0.01
N PRO A 67 -38.34 -7.40 0.39
CA PRO A 67 -38.61 -7.78 1.76
C PRO A 67 -37.46 -7.44 2.70
N GLU A 68 -37.80 -7.17 3.96
CA GLU A 68 -36.84 -6.90 5.03
C GLU A 68 -35.82 -8.04 5.22
N PRO A 69 -34.61 -7.73 5.73
CA PRO A 69 -33.57 -8.72 6.01
C PRO A 69 -34.12 -9.87 6.87
N GLY A 70 -34.07 -11.10 6.37
CA GLY A 70 -34.51 -12.30 7.09
C GLY A 70 -35.46 -13.24 6.34
N GLN A 71 -36.00 -12.84 5.18
CA GLN A 71 -36.92 -13.70 4.42
C GLN A 71 -36.29 -14.92 3.74
N PHE A 72 -34.95 -15.01 3.67
CA PHE A 72 -34.25 -16.17 3.13
C PHE A 72 -33.64 -17.09 4.21
N ALA A 73 -34.00 -16.88 5.49
CA ALA A 73 -33.69 -17.85 6.54
C ALA A 73 -34.59 -19.10 6.41
N PRO A 74 -34.11 -20.32 6.71
CA PRO A 74 -34.96 -21.50 6.78
C PRO A 74 -36.12 -21.27 7.77
N PRO A 75 -37.27 -21.97 7.63
CA PRO A 75 -38.56 -21.58 8.24
C PRO A 75 -38.67 -21.67 9.78
N SER A 76 -37.60 -21.49 10.55
CA SER A 76 -37.61 -21.70 12.01
C SER A 76 -37.30 -20.49 12.88
N GLN A 77 -36.98 -19.29 12.38
CA GLN A 77 -36.76 -18.13 13.28
C GLN A 77 -37.30 -16.79 12.73
N ALA A 78 -38.30 -16.27 13.47
CA ALA A 78 -38.81 -14.90 13.57
C ALA A 78 -39.12 -14.09 12.29
N GLN A 79 -40.42 -13.89 12.03
CA GLN A 79 -40.94 -12.89 11.11
C GLN A 79 -40.65 -11.45 11.60
N PRO A 80 -40.15 -10.53 10.75
CA PRO A 80 -40.10 -9.11 11.06
C PRO A 80 -41.50 -8.47 11.04
N LYS A 81 -41.70 -7.44 11.89
CA LYS A 81 -42.95 -6.68 11.97
C LYS A 81 -42.98 -5.61 10.86
N ALA A 82 -43.87 -5.79 9.89
CA ALA A 82 -44.10 -4.89 8.76
C ALA A 82 -44.68 -3.50 9.15
N LYS A 83 -43.87 -2.60 9.73
CA LYS A 83 -44.31 -1.22 10.05
C LYS A 83 -43.31 -0.10 9.77
N ASP A 84 -42.12 -0.36 9.23
CA ASP A 84 -41.18 0.72 8.93
C ASP A 84 -41.35 1.23 7.49
N LYS A 85 -41.35 2.57 7.35
CA LYS A 85 -41.33 3.24 6.04
C LYS A 85 -40.12 2.72 5.24
N PRO A 86 -40.22 2.53 3.91
CA PRO A 86 -39.07 2.11 3.11
C PRO A 86 -37.90 3.06 3.38
N ALA A 87 -36.78 2.48 3.82
CA ALA A 87 -35.56 3.24 4.09
C ALA A 87 -35.15 3.97 2.80
N LYS A 88 -34.87 5.27 2.91
CA LYS A 88 -34.47 6.09 1.77
C LYS A 88 -33.16 5.54 1.18
N ASP A 89 -33.11 5.35 -0.13
CA ASP A 89 -31.89 4.90 -0.82
C ASP A 89 -30.71 5.84 -0.52
N ILE A 90 -29.54 5.23 -0.34
CA ILE A 90 -28.26 5.92 -0.26
C ILE A 90 -27.79 6.15 -1.69
N GLU A 91 -27.94 7.40 -2.13
CA GLU A 91 -27.59 7.85 -3.46
C GLU A 91 -26.17 8.45 -3.44
N SER A 92 -25.34 8.17 -4.44
CA SER A 92 -24.07 8.87 -4.67
C SER A 92 -23.87 9.15 -6.15
N ILE A 93 -23.15 10.22 -6.47
CA ILE A 93 -22.91 10.67 -7.85
C ILE A 93 -21.51 11.28 -7.96
N VAL A 94 -20.73 10.77 -8.90
CA VAL A 94 -19.36 11.21 -9.21
C VAL A 94 -19.17 11.32 -10.72
N PHE A 95 -18.22 12.13 -11.16
CA PHE A 95 -17.77 12.23 -12.55
C PHE A 95 -16.49 11.39 -12.73
N THR A 96 -16.41 10.61 -13.81
CA THR A 96 -15.34 9.63 -14.07
C THR A 96 -15.01 9.54 -15.56
N SER A 97 -13.89 8.88 -15.89
CA SER A 97 -13.38 8.70 -17.25
C SER A 97 -12.90 7.25 -17.49
N PHE A 98 -12.96 6.81 -18.76
CA PHE A 98 -12.38 5.55 -19.22
C PHE A 98 -10.96 5.78 -19.76
N GLU A 99 -9.97 5.82 -18.86
CA GLU A 99 -8.59 6.28 -19.14
C GLU A 99 -7.83 5.45 -20.19
N GLU A 100 -7.99 4.13 -20.21
CA GLU A 100 -7.30 3.27 -21.19
C GLU A 100 -7.76 3.59 -22.62
N ALA A 101 -9.08 3.68 -22.83
CA ALA A 101 -9.66 4.05 -24.12
C ALA A 101 -9.30 5.49 -24.52
N LYS A 102 -9.27 6.43 -23.57
CA LYS A 102 -8.80 7.81 -23.80
C LYS A 102 -7.36 7.81 -24.33
N THR A 103 -6.47 7.15 -23.60
CA THR A 103 -5.04 7.07 -23.90
C THR A 103 -4.80 6.42 -25.26
N PHE A 104 -5.49 5.30 -25.54
CA PHE A 104 -5.44 4.62 -26.84
C PHE A 104 -5.79 5.54 -28.00
N LEU A 105 -6.89 6.29 -27.89
CA LEU A 105 -7.31 7.23 -28.94
C LEU A 105 -6.32 8.39 -29.12
N GLU A 106 -5.81 8.96 -28.02
CA GLU A 106 -4.82 10.05 -28.06
C GLU A 106 -3.49 9.61 -28.68
N TRP A 107 -3.09 8.36 -28.46
CA TRP A 107 -1.89 7.78 -29.06
C TRP A 107 -2.07 7.48 -30.55
N GLU A 108 -3.09 6.69 -30.93
CA GLU A 108 -3.24 6.20 -32.30
C GLU A 108 -3.82 7.24 -33.27
N LEU A 109 -4.65 8.17 -32.79
CA LEU A 109 -5.36 9.13 -33.64
C LEU A 109 -4.92 10.59 -33.47
N GLY A 110 -4.12 10.87 -32.44
CA GLY A 110 -3.69 12.23 -32.07
C GLY A 110 -4.78 13.07 -31.38
N LEU A 111 -4.36 14.08 -30.62
CA LEU A 111 -5.21 14.87 -29.71
C LEU A 111 -6.45 15.49 -30.36
N ASN A 112 -6.31 16.08 -31.55
CA ASN A 112 -7.42 16.80 -32.19
C ASN A 112 -8.52 15.86 -32.70
N ARG A 113 -8.14 14.67 -33.21
CA ARG A 113 -9.11 13.69 -33.71
C ARG A 113 -9.73 12.94 -32.54
N SER A 114 -8.93 12.54 -31.54
CA SER A 114 -9.44 11.90 -30.33
C SER A 114 -10.42 12.81 -29.60
N ALA A 115 -10.11 14.10 -29.40
CA ALA A 115 -11.01 15.05 -28.74
C ALA A 115 -12.39 15.13 -29.41
N LYS A 116 -12.47 15.12 -30.74
CA LYS A 116 -13.75 15.09 -31.48
C LYS A 116 -14.53 13.80 -31.27
N LEU A 117 -13.84 12.65 -31.25
CA LEU A 117 -14.48 11.36 -31.00
C LEU A 117 -15.02 11.26 -29.57
N MET A 118 -14.25 11.74 -28.59
CA MET A 118 -14.60 11.72 -27.16
C MET A 118 -15.74 12.69 -26.80
N GLN A 119 -16.02 13.69 -27.64
CA GLN A 119 -17.12 14.64 -27.41
C GLN A 119 -18.51 14.04 -27.64
N GLY A 120 -18.64 12.95 -28.39
CA GLY A 120 -19.97 12.39 -28.65
C GLY A 120 -20.05 11.01 -29.27
N GLU A 121 -19.01 10.52 -29.95
CA GLU A 121 -19.06 9.20 -30.61
C GLU A 121 -18.66 8.07 -29.67
N ILE A 122 -17.56 8.25 -28.94
CA ILE A 122 -16.98 7.26 -28.03
C ILE A 122 -17.24 7.70 -26.59
N PRO A 123 -17.86 6.83 -25.76
CA PRO A 123 -18.13 7.16 -24.37
C PRO A 123 -16.84 7.09 -23.55
N ILE A 124 -16.18 8.23 -23.37
CA ILE A 124 -15.00 8.36 -22.48
C ILE A 124 -15.37 9.00 -21.14
N TRP A 125 -16.24 10.02 -21.15
CA TRP A 125 -16.61 10.78 -19.96
C TRP A 125 -17.97 10.36 -19.44
N ALA A 126 -18.12 10.16 -18.14
CA ALA A 126 -19.39 9.72 -17.56
C ALA A 126 -19.65 10.29 -16.15
N TRP A 127 -20.91 10.63 -15.89
CA TRP A 127 -21.48 10.66 -14.54
C TRP A 127 -21.80 9.22 -14.11
N SER A 128 -21.19 8.76 -13.03
CA SER A 128 -21.51 7.49 -12.36
C SER A 128 -22.42 7.77 -11.16
N VAL A 129 -23.67 7.28 -11.23
CA VAL A 129 -24.65 7.38 -10.15
C VAL A 129 -24.89 6.00 -9.55
N ARG A 130 -24.80 5.86 -8.22
CA ARG A 130 -25.05 4.60 -7.50
C ARG A 130 -26.21 4.77 -6.52
N PHE A 131 -27.09 3.78 -6.50
CA PHE A 131 -28.19 3.60 -5.56
C PHE A 131 -27.97 2.30 -4.78
N CYS A 132 -28.06 2.36 -3.46
CA CYS A 132 -27.92 1.20 -2.59
C CYS A 132 -28.65 1.43 -1.27
N ARG A 133 -28.82 0.38 -0.47
CA ARG A 133 -29.37 0.46 0.89
C ARG A 133 -28.42 -0.24 1.85
N GLU A 134 -28.44 0.19 3.10
CA GLU A 134 -27.73 -0.53 4.16
C GLU A 134 -28.32 -1.94 4.33
N PHE A 135 -27.44 -2.90 4.55
CA PHE A 135 -27.76 -4.33 4.72
C PHE A 135 -28.53 -4.96 3.55
N ALA A 136 -28.41 -4.40 2.35
CA ALA A 136 -28.90 -4.97 1.09
C ALA A 136 -27.74 -5.26 0.13
N MET A 137 -27.74 -6.45 -0.49
CA MET A 137 -26.77 -6.77 -1.53
C MET A 137 -27.11 -6.08 -2.86
N GLU A 138 -28.40 -5.92 -3.13
CA GLU A 138 -28.82 -5.27 -4.35
C GLU A 138 -28.43 -3.80 -4.40
N GLN A 139 -27.81 -3.44 -5.52
CA GLN A 139 -27.41 -2.07 -5.82
C GLN A 139 -27.53 -1.81 -7.31
N PHE A 140 -27.77 -0.55 -7.66
CA PHE A 140 -27.90 -0.10 -9.03
C PHE A 140 -26.88 0.98 -9.32
N ARG A 141 -26.15 0.87 -10.42
CA ARG A 141 -25.21 1.89 -10.90
C ARG A 141 -25.55 2.26 -12.33
N VAL A 142 -25.52 3.54 -12.65
CA VAL A 142 -25.76 4.08 -14.00
C VAL A 142 -24.59 4.97 -14.40
N TRP A 143 -24.13 4.80 -15.63
CA TRP A 143 -23.18 5.69 -16.28
C TRP A 143 -23.89 6.50 -17.36
N LEU A 144 -23.90 7.82 -17.19
CA LEU A 144 -24.52 8.77 -18.12
C LEU A 144 -23.44 9.68 -18.72
N SER A 145 -23.52 9.98 -20.01
CA SER A 145 -22.64 10.96 -20.65
C SER A 145 -22.82 12.38 -20.06
N PRO A 146 -21.93 13.35 -20.36
CA PRO A 146 -22.07 14.73 -19.89
C PRO A 146 -23.40 15.41 -20.29
N ASP A 147 -23.97 15.05 -21.44
CA ASP A 147 -25.29 15.48 -21.92
C ASP A 147 -26.46 14.59 -21.40
N GLY A 148 -26.15 13.60 -20.57
CA GLY A 148 -27.09 12.72 -19.89
C GLY A 148 -27.73 11.66 -20.79
N LYS A 149 -27.01 11.12 -21.77
CA LYS A 149 -27.38 9.91 -22.52
C LYS A 149 -26.88 8.67 -21.78
N LEU A 150 -27.54 7.53 -21.96
CA LEU A 150 -27.14 6.27 -21.33
C LEU A 150 -25.87 5.72 -21.98
N ILE A 151 -24.80 5.57 -21.18
CA ILE A 151 -23.58 4.83 -21.56
C ILE A 151 -23.71 3.37 -21.11
N GLY A 152 -24.23 3.17 -19.90
CA GLY A 152 -24.43 1.84 -19.33
C GLY A 152 -25.12 1.87 -17.97
N PHE A 153 -25.50 0.70 -17.49
CA PHE A 153 -25.93 0.49 -16.11
C PHE A 153 -25.59 -0.93 -15.65
N SER A 154 -25.56 -1.14 -14.34
CA SER A 154 -25.39 -2.43 -13.70
C SER A 154 -26.29 -2.51 -12.48
N ARG A 155 -27.09 -3.56 -12.42
CA ARG A 155 -27.93 -3.96 -11.29
C ARG A 155 -27.34 -5.24 -10.73
N ASN A 156 -26.65 -5.13 -9.59
CA ASN A 156 -26.16 -6.30 -8.90
C ASN A 156 -27.32 -6.92 -8.13
N ILE A 157 -27.65 -8.19 -8.38
CA ILE A 157 -28.74 -8.92 -7.72
C ILE A 157 -28.14 -10.16 -7.05
N GLU A 158 -28.63 -10.52 -5.86
CA GLU A 158 -28.17 -11.71 -5.13
C GLU A 158 -28.24 -12.95 -6.01
N PRO A 159 -27.19 -13.76 -6.16
CA PRO A 159 -27.20 -14.98 -6.98
C PRO A 159 -28.34 -15.93 -6.65
N GLU A 160 -28.73 -16.01 -5.37
CA GLU A 160 -29.77 -16.92 -4.91
C GLU A 160 -31.18 -16.39 -5.15
N ARG A 161 -31.37 -15.14 -5.59
CA ARG A 161 -32.72 -14.62 -5.82
C ARG A 161 -33.46 -15.47 -6.86
N PRO A 162 -34.63 -16.07 -6.51
CA PRO A 162 -35.43 -16.82 -7.46
C PRO A 162 -35.95 -15.91 -8.57
N MET A 163 -35.65 -16.25 -9.81
CA MET A 163 -36.11 -15.55 -11.01
C MET A 163 -36.44 -16.58 -12.09
N LYS A 164 -37.33 -16.24 -13.01
CA LYS A 164 -37.63 -17.14 -14.13
C LYS A 164 -36.36 -17.26 -14.98
N SER A 165 -35.89 -18.50 -15.21
CA SER A 165 -34.78 -18.71 -16.14
C SER A 165 -35.30 -18.70 -17.57
N LEU A 166 -34.64 -17.93 -18.42
CA LEU A 166 -34.84 -18.02 -19.87
C LEU A 166 -34.01 -19.15 -20.45
N ASN A 167 -34.49 -19.74 -21.54
CA ASN A 167 -33.62 -20.54 -22.39
C ASN A 167 -32.69 -19.62 -23.22
N HIS A 168 -31.65 -20.20 -23.82
CA HIS A 168 -30.64 -19.43 -24.55
C HIS A 168 -31.23 -18.59 -25.70
N GLN A 169 -32.18 -19.14 -26.47
CA GLN A 169 -32.83 -18.44 -27.58
C GLN A 169 -33.69 -17.26 -27.10
N GLU A 170 -34.38 -17.41 -25.96
CA GLU A 170 -35.13 -16.32 -25.35
C GLU A 170 -34.19 -15.22 -24.83
N ALA A 171 -33.08 -15.59 -24.20
CA ALA A 171 -32.10 -14.64 -23.67
C ALA A 171 -31.40 -13.84 -24.78
N ILE A 172 -30.98 -14.49 -25.88
CA ILE A 172 -30.36 -13.78 -27.00
C ILE A 172 -31.36 -12.90 -27.75
N TYR A 173 -32.64 -13.32 -27.82
CA TYR A 173 -33.71 -12.46 -28.34
C TYR A 173 -33.89 -11.22 -27.47
N LEU A 174 -33.94 -11.38 -26.15
CA LEU A 174 -34.05 -10.27 -25.20
C LEU A 174 -32.87 -9.29 -25.33
N ALA A 175 -31.64 -9.80 -25.44
CA ALA A 175 -30.45 -8.99 -25.67
C ALA A 175 -30.50 -8.24 -27.01
N SER A 176 -30.93 -8.92 -28.08
CA SER A 176 -31.04 -8.34 -29.42
C SER A 176 -32.14 -7.27 -29.50
N ASP A 177 -33.27 -7.48 -28.83
CA ASP A 177 -34.37 -6.52 -28.76
C ASP A 177 -33.94 -5.26 -28.00
N PHE A 178 -33.21 -5.42 -26.89
CA PHE A 178 -32.62 -4.32 -26.15
C PHE A 178 -31.65 -3.49 -27.01
N LEU A 179 -30.79 -4.13 -27.80
CA LEU A 179 -29.88 -3.41 -28.70
C LEU A 179 -30.62 -2.58 -29.74
N LYS A 180 -31.71 -3.11 -30.31
CA LYS A 180 -32.52 -2.40 -31.30
C LYS A 180 -33.29 -1.23 -30.68
N GLY A 181 -33.84 -1.43 -29.48
CA GLY A 181 -34.65 -0.45 -28.78
C GLY A 181 -33.82 0.64 -28.10
N GLU A 182 -33.07 0.28 -27.06
CA GLU A 182 -32.40 1.25 -26.18
C GLU A 182 -31.07 1.75 -26.76
N ALA A 183 -30.24 0.83 -27.27
CA ALA A 183 -28.94 1.16 -27.83
C ALA A 183 -29.04 1.72 -29.27
N ALA A 184 -30.23 1.67 -29.88
CA ALA A 184 -30.52 2.10 -31.25
C ALA A 184 -29.52 1.53 -32.28
N VAL A 185 -29.06 0.31 -32.07
CA VAL A 185 -28.11 -0.38 -32.97
C VAL A 185 -28.87 -0.87 -34.20
N VAL A 186 -28.30 -0.59 -35.38
CA VAL A 186 -28.86 -1.04 -36.66
C VAL A 186 -28.74 -2.57 -36.77
N ALA A 187 -29.81 -3.24 -37.18
CA ALA A 187 -29.79 -4.68 -37.32
C ALA A 187 -28.72 -5.13 -38.34
N GLY A 188 -27.91 -6.13 -37.97
CA GLY A 188 -26.86 -6.70 -38.83
C GLY A 188 -25.51 -5.97 -38.81
N THR A 189 -25.37 -4.87 -38.05
CA THR A 189 -24.08 -4.15 -37.95
C THR A 189 -23.17 -4.67 -36.85
N CYS A 190 -23.69 -5.49 -35.94
CA CYS A 190 -22.92 -6.07 -34.84
C CYS A 190 -22.71 -7.59 -35.01
N LYS A 191 -21.53 -8.05 -34.59
CA LYS A 191 -21.17 -9.48 -34.49
C LYS A 191 -21.18 -9.90 -33.01
N LEU A 192 -21.80 -11.04 -32.68
CA LEU A 192 -21.66 -11.65 -31.36
C LEU A 192 -20.24 -12.22 -31.22
N VAL A 193 -19.48 -11.74 -30.23
CA VAL A 193 -18.09 -12.15 -29.99
C VAL A 193 -17.91 -12.94 -28.69
N ARG A 194 -18.87 -12.86 -27.77
CA ARG A 194 -18.89 -13.60 -26.50
C ARG A 194 -20.30 -14.05 -26.14
N ASP A 195 -20.44 -15.30 -25.74
CA ASP A 195 -21.69 -15.95 -25.34
C ASP A 195 -21.46 -16.79 -24.08
N GLU A 196 -22.00 -16.31 -22.97
CA GLU A 196 -21.88 -16.97 -21.68
C GLU A 196 -23.23 -17.11 -20.99
N ASN A 197 -23.41 -18.22 -20.28
CA ASN A 197 -24.50 -18.40 -19.32
C ASN A 197 -23.92 -18.75 -17.94
N ARG A 198 -24.55 -18.39 -16.84
CA ARG A 198 -24.11 -18.76 -15.49
C ARG A 198 -25.29 -19.34 -14.73
N GLY A 199 -25.22 -20.62 -14.43
CA GLY A 199 -26.22 -21.30 -13.60
C GLY A 199 -26.04 -20.87 -12.14
N GLN A 200 -26.92 -19.98 -11.67
CA GLN A 200 -27.07 -19.64 -10.26
C GLN A 200 -27.91 -20.69 -9.54
N LEU A 201 -28.08 -20.56 -8.22
CA LEU A 201 -28.82 -21.54 -7.42
C LEU A 201 -30.29 -21.70 -7.87
N HIS A 202 -30.94 -20.58 -8.22
CA HIS A 202 -32.38 -20.56 -8.56
C HIS A 202 -32.69 -19.89 -9.90
N ARG A 203 -31.67 -19.55 -10.70
CA ARG A 203 -31.83 -18.95 -12.03
C ARG A 203 -30.64 -19.21 -12.95
N THR A 204 -30.83 -18.94 -14.23
CA THR A 204 -29.74 -18.89 -15.21
C THR A 204 -29.54 -17.43 -15.64
N ASP A 205 -28.32 -16.94 -15.49
CA ASP A 205 -27.92 -15.62 -15.96
C ASP A 205 -27.23 -15.76 -17.32
N TYR A 206 -27.31 -14.76 -18.19
CA TYR A 206 -26.64 -14.75 -19.50
C TYR A 206 -25.80 -13.48 -19.65
N THR A 207 -24.71 -13.59 -20.39
CA THR A 207 -23.85 -12.47 -20.76
C THR A 207 -23.52 -12.58 -22.24
N PHE A 208 -23.78 -11.49 -22.97
CA PHE A 208 -23.51 -11.39 -24.39
C PHE A 208 -22.67 -10.15 -24.67
N VAL A 209 -21.68 -10.27 -25.54
CA VAL A 209 -20.91 -9.11 -26.04
C VAL A 209 -21.04 -9.03 -27.55
N PHE A 210 -21.52 -7.88 -28.03
CA PHE A 210 -21.72 -7.58 -29.44
C PHE A 210 -20.71 -6.52 -29.88
N GLU A 211 -19.93 -6.81 -30.92
CA GLU A 211 -18.93 -5.92 -31.49
C GLU A 211 -19.48 -5.22 -32.74
N ASP A 212 -19.42 -3.88 -32.75
CA ASP A 212 -19.79 -3.03 -33.88
C ASP A 212 -18.77 -3.16 -35.03
N GLN A 213 -19.25 -3.59 -36.19
CA GLN A 213 -18.45 -3.79 -37.40
C GLN A 213 -18.40 -2.56 -38.33
N THR A 214 -19.13 -1.48 -38.00
CA THR A 214 -19.25 -0.32 -38.90
C THR A 214 -18.00 0.55 -38.96
N LYS A 215 -17.23 0.60 -37.86
CA LYS A 215 -16.08 1.49 -37.70
C LYS A 215 -14.89 0.77 -37.08
N ASP A 216 -13.71 1.25 -37.41
CA ASP A 216 -12.43 0.80 -36.87
C ASP A 216 -11.64 2.00 -36.36
N TYR A 217 -11.19 1.93 -35.11
CA TYR A 217 -10.42 2.99 -34.47
C TYR A 217 -8.97 2.53 -34.29
N ALA A 218 -8.28 2.22 -35.39
CA ALA A 218 -6.91 1.70 -35.39
C ALA A 218 -6.78 0.37 -34.61
N GLY A 219 -7.70 -0.55 -34.86
CA GLY A 219 -7.81 -1.84 -34.16
C GLY A 219 -8.74 -1.82 -32.94
N GLY A 220 -9.08 -0.65 -32.41
CA GLY A 220 -10.13 -0.52 -31.38
C GLY A 220 -11.54 -0.64 -31.98
N LYS A 221 -12.44 -1.35 -31.30
CA LYS A 221 -13.83 -1.59 -31.72
C LYS A 221 -14.82 -1.22 -30.62
N LEU A 222 -15.97 -0.65 -30.98
CA LEU A 222 -17.03 -0.45 -30.01
C LEU A 222 -17.71 -1.78 -29.70
N ARG A 223 -17.87 -2.08 -28.41
CA ARG A 223 -18.55 -3.27 -27.92
C ARG A 223 -19.73 -2.89 -27.03
N HIS A 224 -20.77 -3.71 -27.10
CA HIS A 224 -21.96 -3.65 -26.27
C HIS A 224 -21.99 -4.90 -25.39
N TYR A 225 -21.75 -4.71 -24.10
CA TYR A 225 -21.95 -5.75 -23.09
C TYR A 225 -23.41 -5.74 -22.65
N ILE A 226 -24.03 -6.92 -22.56
CA ILE A 226 -25.39 -7.12 -22.03
C ILE A 226 -25.36 -8.26 -21.01
N GLY A 227 -25.78 -7.96 -19.79
CA GLY A 227 -26.01 -8.93 -18.73
C GLY A 227 -27.49 -9.13 -18.47
N ILE A 228 -27.91 -10.38 -18.36
CA ILE A 228 -29.29 -10.80 -18.08
C ILE A 228 -29.25 -11.69 -16.84
N SER A 229 -30.10 -11.42 -15.84
CA SER A 229 -30.28 -12.29 -14.70
C SER A 229 -31.68 -12.88 -14.70
N GLY A 230 -31.78 -14.20 -14.87
CA GLY A 230 -33.06 -14.88 -15.09
C GLY A 230 -33.74 -14.38 -16.38
N ASP A 231 -34.78 -13.56 -16.21
CA ASP A 231 -35.61 -12.99 -17.26
C ASP A 231 -35.52 -11.44 -17.35
N GLN A 232 -34.56 -10.83 -16.65
CA GLN A 232 -34.39 -9.38 -16.59
C GLN A 232 -33.03 -8.94 -17.09
N ILE A 233 -32.98 -7.81 -17.81
CA ILE A 233 -31.72 -7.15 -18.18
C ILE A 233 -31.19 -6.43 -16.95
N THR A 234 -30.02 -6.88 -16.49
CA THR A 234 -29.37 -6.38 -15.28
C THR A 234 -28.08 -5.64 -15.58
N GLY A 235 -27.53 -5.74 -16.79
CA GLY A 235 -26.33 -5.02 -17.18
C GLY A 235 -26.36 -4.56 -18.63
N TYR A 236 -25.86 -3.34 -18.87
CA TYR A 236 -25.55 -2.84 -20.20
C TYR A 236 -24.34 -1.92 -20.12
N THR A 237 -23.39 -2.03 -21.05
CA THR A 237 -22.32 -1.03 -21.18
C THR A 237 -21.86 -0.94 -22.63
N ARG A 238 -21.77 0.30 -23.14
CA ARG A 238 -21.12 0.61 -24.41
C ARG A 238 -19.73 1.15 -24.14
N TYR A 239 -18.70 0.50 -24.68
CA TYR A 239 -17.30 0.87 -24.44
C TYR A 239 -16.44 0.61 -25.68
N LEU A 240 -15.26 1.24 -25.71
CA LEU A 240 -14.24 0.95 -26.73
C LEU A 240 -13.38 -0.21 -26.22
N PHE A 241 -13.39 -1.33 -26.94
CA PHE A 241 -12.43 -2.41 -26.73
C PHE A 241 -11.05 -1.97 -27.21
N VAL A 242 -10.08 -2.01 -26.30
CA VAL A 242 -8.68 -1.71 -26.55
C VAL A 242 -7.95 -3.06 -26.69
N PRO A 243 -7.21 -3.30 -27.79
CA PRO A 243 -6.48 -4.56 -27.94
C PRO A 243 -5.37 -4.69 -26.90
N ASP A 244 -5.21 -5.87 -26.31
CA ASP A 244 -4.14 -6.16 -25.33
C ASP A 244 -2.73 -5.83 -25.84
N SER A 245 -2.50 -5.98 -27.16
CA SER A 245 -1.23 -5.63 -27.79
C SER A 245 -0.87 -4.14 -27.62
N PHE A 246 -1.88 -3.25 -27.61
CA PHE A 246 -1.66 -1.84 -27.28
C PHE A 246 -1.39 -1.66 -25.79
N SER A 247 -2.17 -2.28 -24.90
CA SER A 247 -2.01 -2.14 -23.45
C SER A 247 -0.61 -2.58 -23.02
N ARG A 248 -0.12 -3.72 -23.51
CA ARG A 248 1.26 -4.18 -23.29
C ARG A 248 2.31 -3.23 -23.85
N LYS A 249 2.12 -2.74 -25.09
CA LYS A 249 3.03 -1.75 -25.71
C LYS A 249 3.08 -0.46 -24.89
N TYR A 250 1.93 0.01 -24.41
CA TYR A 250 1.82 1.21 -23.61
C TYR A 250 2.48 1.02 -22.24
N GLU A 251 2.20 -0.08 -21.53
CA GLU A 251 2.89 -0.41 -20.27
C GLU A 251 4.41 -0.51 -20.45
N ASN A 252 4.88 -1.09 -21.56
CA ASN A 252 6.31 -1.11 -21.86
C ASN A 252 6.90 0.30 -22.00
N LEU A 253 6.23 1.21 -22.72
CA LEU A 253 6.65 2.61 -22.85
C LEU A 253 6.64 3.33 -21.50
N ARG A 254 5.61 3.09 -20.69
CA ARG A 254 5.42 3.65 -19.33
C ARG A 254 6.46 3.14 -18.34
N SER A 255 6.96 1.92 -18.52
CA SER A 255 7.98 1.33 -17.66
C SER A 255 9.24 2.21 -17.57
N TYR A 256 9.64 2.87 -18.67
CA TYR A 256 10.78 3.81 -18.67
C TYR A 256 10.48 5.11 -17.92
N ASN A 257 9.26 5.64 -18.07
CA ASN A 257 8.79 6.80 -17.30
C ASN A 257 8.82 6.51 -15.79
N ASN A 258 8.27 5.37 -15.41
CA ASN A 258 8.23 4.89 -14.03
C ASN A 258 9.64 4.64 -13.50
N LEU A 259 10.54 4.05 -14.30
CA LEU A 259 11.93 3.83 -13.92
C LEU A 259 12.66 5.13 -13.58
N LEU A 260 12.51 6.17 -14.41
CA LEU A 260 13.10 7.48 -14.15
C LEU A 260 12.53 8.12 -12.88
N GLN A 261 11.22 8.03 -12.65
CA GLN A 261 10.60 8.47 -11.41
C GLN A 261 11.16 7.70 -10.22
N ASN A 262 11.23 6.38 -10.30
CA ASN A 262 11.68 5.54 -9.20
C ASN A 262 13.14 5.87 -8.81
N ILE A 263 14.03 6.07 -9.80
CA ILE A 263 15.41 6.54 -9.55
C ILE A 263 15.40 7.89 -8.81
N ALA A 264 14.63 8.87 -9.30
CA ALA A 264 14.53 10.17 -8.66
C ALA A 264 13.92 10.12 -7.25
N SER A 265 12.94 9.24 -7.03
CA SER A 265 12.28 9.01 -5.73
C SER A 265 13.25 8.50 -4.66
N ILE A 266 14.33 7.78 -5.01
CA ILE A 266 15.40 7.46 -4.04
C ILE A 266 16.08 8.73 -3.53
N PHE A 267 16.50 9.59 -4.44
CA PHE A 267 17.19 10.84 -4.08
C PHE A 267 16.25 11.78 -3.33
N TYR A 268 15.02 11.93 -3.80
CA TYR A 268 14.02 12.77 -3.14
C TYR A 268 13.61 12.22 -1.77
N GLY A 269 13.38 10.90 -1.65
CA GLY A 269 13.13 10.22 -0.37
C GLY A 269 14.30 10.39 0.61
N THR A 270 15.54 10.34 0.11
CA THR A 270 16.72 10.66 0.93
C THR A 270 16.67 12.11 1.46
N LEU A 271 16.30 13.09 0.63
CA LEU A 271 16.10 14.47 1.07
C LEU A 271 14.96 14.61 2.09
N GLN A 272 13.85 13.90 1.92
CA GLN A 272 12.75 13.88 2.89
C GLN A 272 13.23 13.35 4.25
N ILE A 273 13.96 12.24 4.28
CA ILE A 273 14.43 11.67 5.54
C ILE A 273 15.45 12.59 6.20
N ILE A 274 16.35 13.22 5.43
CA ILE A 274 17.25 14.25 5.97
C ILE A 274 16.43 15.41 6.56
N SER A 275 15.35 15.83 5.91
CA SER A 275 14.44 16.88 6.42
C SER A 275 13.82 16.49 7.76
N VAL A 276 13.40 15.22 7.90
CA VAL A 276 12.91 14.68 9.18
C VAL A 276 14.02 14.69 10.23
N LEU A 277 15.26 14.30 9.90
CA LEU A 277 16.39 14.28 10.83
C LEU A 277 16.87 15.66 11.29
N VAL A 278 16.60 16.71 10.52
CA VAL A 278 16.87 18.08 10.96
C VAL A 278 16.07 18.39 12.23
N VAL A 279 14.87 17.82 12.40
CA VAL A 279 14.01 18.05 13.58
C VAL A 279 14.65 17.56 14.88
N PRO A 280 15.02 16.27 15.06
CA PRO A 280 15.67 15.82 16.29
C PRO A 280 16.99 16.56 16.54
N TRP A 281 17.76 16.86 15.48
CA TRP A 281 18.96 17.69 15.61
C TRP A 281 18.64 19.11 16.14
N ALA A 282 17.62 19.77 15.59
CA ALA A 282 17.18 21.10 16.00
C ALA A 282 16.60 21.12 17.43
N ILE A 283 15.85 20.09 17.80
CA ILE A 283 15.29 19.91 19.16
C ILE A 283 16.42 19.70 20.17
N SER A 284 17.41 18.87 19.85
CA SER A 284 18.54 18.58 20.75
C SER A 284 19.38 19.82 21.05
N ARG A 285 19.44 20.76 20.10
CA ARG A 285 20.14 22.05 20.24
C ARG A 285 19.24 23.17 20.77
N LYS A 286 17.97 22.90 21.03
CA LYS A 286 16.95 23.90 21.44
C LYS A 286 16.82 25.05 20.42
N GLU A 287 17.08 24.76 19.14
CA GLU A 287 17.01 25.72 18.04
C GLU A 287 15.64 25.73 17.33
N MET A 288 14.87 24.64 17.47
CA MET A 288 13.57 24.50 16.81
C MET A 288 12.52 25.49 17.37
N ARG A 289 11.89 26.27 16.49
CA ARG A 289 10.82 27.20 16.85
C ARG A 289 9.46 26.48 16.79
N PHE A 290 9.04 25.93 17.91
CA PHE A 290 7.80 25.16 18.00
C PHE A 290 6.54 25.93 17.58
N ARG A 291 6.50 27.26 17.77
CA ARG A 291 5.35 28.08 17.36
C ARG A 291 5.09 28.01 15.86
N PHE A 292 6.14 28.18 15.05
CA PHE A 292 6.04 28.11 13.59
C PHE A 292 5.76 26.68 13.10
N ALA A 293 6.43 25.69 13.72
CA ALA A 293 6.18 24.28 13.43
C ALA A 293 4.72 23.89 13.70
N VAL A 294 4.19 24.20 14.89
CA VAL A 294 2.80 23.89 15.26
C VAL A 294 1.81 24.62 14.36
N PHE A 295 2.09 25.87 13.97
CA PHE A 295 1.26 26.58 13.00
C PHE A 295 1.21 25.88 11.64
N GLY A 296 2.37 25.54 11.07
CA GLY A 296 2.44 24.83 9.79
C GLY A 296 1.72 23.49 9.85
N GLY A 297 1.93 22.74 10.94
CA GLY A 297 1.16 21.53 11.23
C GLY A 297 -0.35 21.76 11.28
N LEU A 298 -0.81 22.74 12.05
CA LEU A 298 -2.24 23.02 12.20
C LEU A 298 -2.89 23.44 10.87
N ILE A 299 -2.22 24.26 10.07
CA ILE A 299 -2.73 24.65 8.74
C ILE A 299 -2.85 23.43 7.81
N MET A 300 -1.82 22.59 7.76
CA MET A 300 -1.86 21.33 7.00
C MET A 300 -2.98 20.41 7.50
N ALA A 301 -3.19 20.33 8.81
CA ALA A 301 -4.26 19.54 9.41
C ALA A 301 -5.66 20.06 9.04
N ILE A 302 -5.88 21.37 9.14
CA ILE A 302 -7.17 21.99 8.83
C ILE A 302 -7.49 21.83 7.34
N VAL A 303 -6.53 22.13 6.46
CA VAL A 303 -6.74 22.01 5.02
C VAL A 303 -6.97 20.57 4.62
N SER A 304 -6.17 19.64 5.15
CA SER A 304 -6.38 18.20 4.94
C SER A 304 -7.76 17.74 5.44
N LEU A 305 -8.24 18.23 6.59
CA LEU A 305 -9.57 17.90 7.10
C LEU A 305 -10.69 18.46 6.22
N LEU A 306 -10.56 19.70 5.75
CA LEU A 306 -11.54 20.33 4.86
C LEU A 306 -11.62 19.62 3.52
N ASP A 307 -10.49 19.21 2.97
CA ASP A 307 -10.40 18.42 1.74
C ASP A 307 -11.06 17.04 1.91
N ARG A 308 -10.83 16.36 3.03
CA ARG A 308 -11.56 15.12 3.36
C ARG A 308 -13.08 15.35 3.48
N ILE A 309 -13.51 16.45 4.09
CA ILE A 309 -14.94 16.78 4.13
C ILE A 309 -15.48 17.02 2.71
N ASN A 310 -14.70 17.67 1.85
CA ASN A 310 -15.04 17.96 0.46
C ASN A 310 -15.21 16.69 -0.40
N ASP A 311 -14.33 15.71 -0.18
CA ASP A 311 -14.28 14.43 -0.92
C ASP A 311 -15.25 13.36 -0.42
N PHE A 312 -16.04 13.67 0.62
CA PHE A 312 -17.00 12.71 1.19
C PHE A 312 -17.96 12.14 0.13
N GLU A 313 -18.37 12.95 -0.84
CA GLU A 313 -19.23 12.54 -1.96
C GLU A 313 -18.59 11.42 -2.82
N SER A 314 -17.29 11.53 -3.10
CA SER A 314 -16.54 10.51 -3.82
C SER A 314 -16.35 9.24 -2.97
N TYR A 315 -16.01 9.42 -1.69
CA TYR A 315 -15.85 8.29 -0.76
C TYR A 315 -17.16 7.51 -0.57
N ARG A 316 -18.31 8.20 -0.53
CA ARG A 316 -19.64 7.62 -0.40
C ARG A 316 -19.97 6.64 -1.53
N THR A 317 -19.43 6.82 -2.73
CA THR A 317 -19.60 5.86 -3.83
C THR A 317 -18.99 4.49 -3.54
N SER A 318 -18.05 4.42 -2.60
CA SER A 318 -17.40 3.19 -2.13
C SER A 318 -18.01 2.63 -0.84
N TYR A 319 -19.22 3.08 -0.44
CA TYR A 319 -19.93 2.56 0.73
C TYR A 319 -20.16 1.04 0.63
N ASP A 320 -19.76 0.30 1.65
CA ASP A 320 -20.04 -1.12 1.81
C ASP A 320 -21.42 -1.32 2.44
N THR A 321 -22.32 -1.99 1.73
CA THR A 321 -23.70 -2.22 2.20
C THR A 321 -23.76 -3.25 3.34
N ALA A 322 -22.68 -3.95 3.66
CA ALA A 322 -22.59 -4.79 4.84
C ALA A 322 -22.48 -3.98 6.15
N VAL A 323 -22.22 -2.68 6.09
CA VAL A 323 -22.09 -1.80 7.26
C VAL A 323 -23.33 -0.93 7.39
N ALA A 324 -23.70 -0.47 8.59
CA ALA A 324 -24.73 0.55 8.74
C ALA A 324 -24.23 1.90 8.18
N TYR A 325 -25.11 2.70 7.56
CA TYR A 325 -24.65 3.92 6.90
C TYR A 325 -24.12 4.95 7.92
N SER A 326 -24.73 5.04 9.10
CA SER A 326 -24.25 5.88 10.19
C SER A 326 -22.84 5.53 10.63
N ASP A 327 -22.53 4.24 10.64
CA ASP A 327 -21.24 3.72 11.10
C ASP A 327 -20.15 3.97 10.07
N PHE A 328 -20.48 3.78 8.79
CA PHE A 328 -19.63 4.18 7.67
C PHE A 328 -19.26 5.66 7.75
N VAL A 329 -20.25 6.54 7.96
CA VAL A 329 -20.05 7.99 8.09
C VAL A 329 -19.19 8.31 9.32
N LEU A 330 -19.48 7.70 10.48
CA LEU A 330 -18.69 7.88 11.70
C LEU A 330 -17.24 7.43 11.52
N GLY A 331 -17.03 6.26 10.89
CA GLY A 331 -15.71 5.71 10.58
C GLY A 331 -14.94 6.62 9.62
N TYR A 332 -15.61 7.17 8.60
CA TYR A 332 -15.01 8.11 7.66
C TYR A 332 -14.48 9.37 8.36
N PHE A 333 -15.32 10.04 9.15
CA PHE A 333 -14.92 11.28 9.83
C PHE A 333 -13.90 11.02 10.95
N THR A 334 -13.96 9.86 11.60
CA THR A 334 -12.93 9.44 12.56
C THR A 334 -11.57 9.23 11.89
N ARG A 335 -11.51 8.49 10.77
CA ARG A 335 -10.28 8.32 9.98
C ARG A 335 -9.78 9.64 9.40
N SER A 336 -10.69 10.54 9.00
CA SER A 336 -10.35 11.88 8.53
C SER A 336 -9.71 12.72 9.64
N GLY A 337 -10.25 12.68 10.86
CA GLY A 337 -9.66 13.33 12.03
C GLY A 337 -8.27 12.78 12.38
N ALA A 338 -8.09 11.46 12.37
CA ALA A 338 -6.79 10.83 12.58
C ALA A 338 -5.78 11.19 11.47
N SER A 339 -6.22 11.21 10.21
CA SER A 339 -5.39 11.67 9.08
C SER A 339 -4.98 13.14 9.25
N ALA A 340 -5.88 14.01 9.70
CA ALA A 340 -5.58 15.41 9.96
C ALA A 340 -4.53 15.58 11.07
N LEU A 341 -4.59 14.77 12.15
CA LEU A 341 -3.53 14.72 13.17
C LEU A 341 -2.19 14.25 12.60
N GLY A 342 -2.20 13.27 11.69
CA GLY A 342 -1.02 12.84 10.93
C GLY A 342 -0.43 13.97 10.08
N SER A 343 -1.27 14.67 9.32
CA SER A 343 -0.89 15.87 8.56
C SER A 343 -0.34 16.98 9.47
N ALA A 344 -0.88 17.13 10.69
CA ALA A 344 -0.36 18.06 11.68
C ALA A 344 1.09 17.74 12.08
N LEU A 345 1.37 16.46 12.34
CA LEU A 345 2.70 16.00 12.71
C LEU A 345 3.69 16.19 11.55
N VAL A 346 3.32 15.77 10.34
CA VAL A 346 4.16 15.92 9.13
C VAL A 346 4.43 17.40 8.84
N GLY A 347 3.39 18.24 8.86
CA GLY A 347 3.54 19.68 8.69
C GLY A 347 4.45 20.31 9.75
N ALA A 348 4.30 19.93 11.03
CA ALA A 348 5.17 20.44 12.09
C ALA A 348 6.64 20.05 11.91
N ILE A 349 6.90 18.84 11.41
CA ILE A 349 8.25 18.36 11.10
C ILE A 349 8.84 19.17 9.93
N LEU A 350 8.11 19.29 8.82
CA LEU A 350 8.56 20.00 7.62
C LEU A 350 8.84 21.47 7.90
N PHE A 351 7.88 22.19 8.48
CA PHE A 351 8.01 23.62 8.75
C PHE A 351 9.06 23.91 9.83
N GLY A 352 9.13 23.08 10.87
CA GLY A 352 10.12 23.21 11.94
C GLY A 352 11.55 22.95 11.47
N GLY A 353 11.74 21.89 10.68
CA GLY A 353 13.03 21.56 10.07
C GLY A 353 13.47 22.63 9.06
N ALA A 354 12.57 23.02 8.15
CA ALA A 354 12.84 24.03 7.13
C ALA A 354 13.17 25.40 7.72
N ASP A 355 12.42 25.90 8.71
CA ASP A 355 12.75 27.17 9.39
C ASP A 355 14.14 27.15 10.04
N THR A 356 14.53 26.00 10.60
CA THR A 356 15.83 25.86 11.26
C THR A 356 16.98 25.97 10.25
N LEU A 357 16.87 25.32 9.09
CA LEU A 357 17.86 25.44 8.03
C LEU A 357 17.80 26.82 7.36
N TYR A 358 16.61 27.33 7.04
CA TYR A 358 16.42 28.62 6.38
C TYR A 358 17.10 29.75 7.16
N ARG A 359 16.95 29.78 8.50
CA ARG A 359 17.64 30.76 9.37
C ARG A 359 19.15 30.73 9.25
N ARG A 360 19.73 29.54 9.15
CA ARG A 360 21.18 29.34 9.09
C ARG A 360 21.78 29.73 7.75
N PHE A 361 21.08 29.44 6.65
CA PHE A 361 21.55 29.74 5.29
C PHE A 361 21.16 31.13 4.79
N TYR A 362 20.11 31.74 5.35
CA TYR A 362 19.57 33.03 4.93
C TYR A 362 19.38 34.01 6.11
N PRO A 363 20.45 34.42 6.81
CA PRO A 363 20.36 35.24 8.03
C PRO A 363 19.82 36.66 7.79
N ASP A 364 19.98 37.21 6.59
CA ASP A 364 19.53 38.56 6.23
C ASP A 364 18.07 38.62 5.74
N ARG A 365 17.39 37.47 5.62
CA ARG A 365 15.99 37.39 5.15
C ARG A 365 15.00 37.54 6.28
N VAL A 366 13.77 37.91 5.96
CA VAL A 366 12.65 37.90 6.92
C VAL A 366 12.46 36.51 7.50
N ALA A 367 12.30 36.43 8.82
CA ALA A 367 12.11 35.16 9.50
C ALA A 367 10.74 34.56 9.19
N LEU A 368 10.69 33.25 8.92
CA LEU A 368 9.46 32.60 8.47
C LEU A 368 8.31 32.75 9.48
N GLU A 369 8.58 32.69 10.79
CA GLU A 369 7.56 32.93 11.83
C GLU A 369 6.95 34.35 11.75
N ASN A 370 7.66 35.34 11.22
CA ASN A 370 7.13 36.70 11.12
C ASN A 370 6.05 36.82 10.03
N PHE A 371 6.00 35.89 9.07
CA PHE A 371 4.89 35.75 8.13
C PHE A 371 3.63 35.13 8.74
N LEU A 372 3.66 34.69 10.01
CA LEU A 372 2.43 34.34 10.75
C LEU A 372 1.60 35.57 11.12
N ARG A 373 2.17 36.76 10.99
CA ARG A 373 1.51 38.01 11.35
C ARG A 373 1.56 38.95 10.15
N LEU A 374 0.55 39.82 10.05
CA LEU A 374 0.48 40.84 9.01
C LEU A 374 1.80 41.64 8.86
N PRO A 375 2.50 42.07 9.94
CA PRO A 375 3.79 42.74 9.86
C PRO A 375 4.83 42.09 8.93
N GLY A 376 4.93 40.76 8.86
CA GLY A 376 5.86 40.10 7.95
C GLY A 376 5.57 40.41 6.48
N PHE A 377 4.30 40.38 6.08
CA PHE A 377 3.85 40.72 4.73
C PHE A 377 3.95 42.21 4.42
N LEU A 378 3.99 43.07 5.44
CA LEU A 378 4.18 44.52 5.29
C LEU A 378 5.64 44.93 5.07
N THR A 379 6.60 44.01 5.24
CA THR A 379 8.02 44.29 4.96
C THR A 379 8.27 44.52 3.47
N SER A 380 9.40 45.15 3.10
CA SER A 380 9.74 45.26 1.67
C SER A 380 9.96 43.89 1.05
N GLU A 381 10.48 42.90 1.79
CA GLU A 381 10.66 41.53 1.32
C GLU A 381 9.29 40.84 1.16
N GLY A 382 8.40 40.93 2.14
CA GLY A 382 7.07 40.31 2.10
C GLY A 382 6.19 40.86 0.97
N CYS A 383 6.18 42.17 0.77
CA CYS A 383 5.45 42.81 -0.33
C CYS A 383 6.01 42.38 -1.71
N LYS A 384 7.35 42.32 -1.84
CA LYS A 384 7.99 41.81 -3.06
C LYS A 384 7.72 40.32 -3.27
N ALA A 385 7.71 39.51 -2.21
CA ALA A 385 7.43 38.08 -2.28
C ALA A 385 6.03 37.80 -2.81
N LEU A 386 5.01 38.53 -2.32
CA LEU A 386 3.64 38.45 -2.82
C LEU A 386 3.57 38.79 -4.32
N SER A 387 4.23 39.88 -4.73
CA SER A 387 4.25 40.29 -6.14
C SER A 387 4.97 39.27 -7.02
N VAL A 388 6.18 38.87 -6.63
CA VAL A 388 7.02 37.92 -7.38
C VAL A 388 6.37 36.54 -7.46
N GLY A 389 5.63 36.10 -6.44
CA GLY A 389 4.88 34.84 -6.49
C GLY A 389 3.90 34.77 -7.67
N TYR A 390 3.09 35.82 -7.88
CA TYR A 390 2.20 35.91 -9.04
C TYR A 390 2.97 35.99 -10.37
N LEU A 391 4.09 36.72 -10.40
CA LEU A 391 4.93 36.80 -11.60
C LEU A 391 5.52 35.43 -11.96
N VAL A 392 6.02 34.69 -10.96
CA VAL A 392 6.56 33.34 -11.11
C VAL A 392 5.49 32.39 -11.66
N ALA A 393 4.27 32.42 -11.11
CA ALA A 393 3.15 31.62 -11.61
C ALA A 393 2.82 31.96 -13.07
N GLY A 394 2.74 33.25 -13.43
CA GLY A 394 2.47 33.69 -14.81
C GLY A 394 3.57 33.29 -15.81
N ILE A 395 4.84 33.38 -15.41
CA ILE A 395 5.97 32.90 -16.22
C ILE A 395 5.87 31.39 -16.43
N HIS A 396 5.56 30.64 -15.38
CA HIS A 396 5.47 29.18 -15.42
C HIS A 396 4.31 28.71 -16.32
N LEU A 397 3.14 29.37 -16.26
CA LEU A 397 2.04 29.10 -17.20
C LEU A 397 2.45 29.29 -18.66
N GLY A 398 3.18 30.36 -18.95
CA GLY A 398 3.75 30.59 -20.29
C GLY A 398 4.76 29.52 -20.70
N TRP A 399 5.61 29.09 -19.77
CA TRP A 399 6.58 28.02 -20.00
C TRP A 399 5.90 26.70 -20.37
N ILE A 400 4.83 26.33 -19.68
CA ILE A 400 4.06 25.12 -19.99
C ILE A 400 3.59 25.15 -21.45
N VAL A 401 2.95 26.24 -21.90
CA VAL A 401 2.51 26.37 -23.30
C VAL A 401 3.68 26.28 -24.27
N LEU A 402 4.77 26.99 -23.99
CA LEU A 402 5.95 26.96 -24.85
C LEU A 402 6.57 25.57 -24.94
N TYR A 403 6.65 24.85 -23.83
CA TYR A 403 7.19 23.50 -23.77
C TYR A 403 6.42 22.55 -24.68
N TYR A 404 5.08 22.53 -24.60
CA TYR A 404 4.27 21.65 -25.46
C TYR A 404 4.38 22.03 -26.94
N LEU A 405 4.40 23.33 -27.29
CA LEU A 405 4.59 23.77 -28.68
C LEU A 405 5.96 23.39 -29.24
N LEU A 406 7.00 23.42 -28.39
CA LEU A 406 8.33 22.94 -28.76
C LEU A 406 8.37 21.41 -28.84
N GLY A 407 7.69 20.73 -27.92
CA GLY A 407 7.54 19.27 -27.91
C GLY A 407 6.92 18.74 -29.20
N ASP A 408 5.85 19.37 -29.67
CA ASP A 408 5.22 19.04 -30.96
C ASP A 408 6.23 19.12 -32.14
N LYS A 409 7.05 20.18 -32.19
CA LYS A 409 8.12 20.32 -33.20
C LYS A 409 9.24 19.28 -33.06
N LEU A 410 9.42 18.72 -31.86
CA LEU A 410 10.39 17.68 -31.56
C LEU A 410 9.79 16.26 -31.66
N ASN A 411 8.52 16.14 -32.08
CA ASN A 411 7.75 14.89 -32.12
C ASN A 411 7.59 14.24 -30.74
N PHE A 412 7.47 15.04 -29.68
CA PHE A 412 7.11 14.53 -28.36
C PHE A 412 5.62 14.20 -28.35
N TRP A 413 5.28 13.04 -27.81
CA TRP A 413 3.88 12.72 -27.51
C TRP A 413 3.56 13.19 -26.10
N CYS A 414 2.60 14.10 -25.99
CA CYS A 414 2.07 14.60 -24.73
C CYS A 414 0.54 14.46 -24.76
N PRO A 415 -0.04 13.52 -23.99
CA PRO A 415 -1.48 13.32 -23.91
C PRO A 415 -2.18 14.51 -23.27
N SER A 416 -3.51 14.59 -23.41
CA SER A 416 -4.26 15.69 -22.83
C SER A 416 -4.31 15.54 -21.30
N GLY A 417 -3.74 16.53 -20.59
CA GLY A 417 -3.66 16.58 -19.13
C GLY A 417 -4.95 17.05 -18.47
N ILE A 418 -6.11 16.49 -18.85
CA ILE A 418 -7.35 16.70 -18.08
C ILE A 418 -7.34 15.73 -16.89
N ASP A 419 -6.35 15.91 -16.01
CA ASP A 419 -6.01 14.95 -14.96
C ASP A 419 -6.85 15.12 -13.68
N SER A 420 -7.79 16.08 -13.67
CA SER A 420 -8.64 16.44 -12.51
C SER A 420 -10.12 16.57 -12.87
N VAL A 421 -10.68 15.66 -13.68
CA VAL A 421 -12.14 15.69 -13.94
C VAL A 421 -12.94 15.29 -12.70
N GLU A 422 -12.32 14.56 -11.78
CA GLU A 422 -12.86 14.16 -10.49
C GLU A 422 -13.24 15.37 -9.63
N THR A 423 -12.55 16.51 -9.79
CA THR A 423 -12.84 17.78 -9.12
C THR A 423 -14.26 18.29 -9.42
N LEU A 424 -14.90 17.82 -10.51
CA LEU A 424 -16.33 18.07 -10.80
C LEU A 424 -17.28 17.33 -9.84
N SER A 425 -16.79 16.32 -9.12
CA SER A 425 -17.55 15.52 -8.15
C SER A 425 -17.59 16.15 -6.75
N SER A 426 -16.59 16.98 -6.43
CA SER A 426 -16.42 17.59 -5.11
C SER A 426 -17.52 18.60 -4.80
N SER A 427 -17.90 18.70 -3.52
CA SER A 427 -18.97 19.62 -3.08
C SER A 427 -18.57 21.09 -3.19
N MET A 428 -17.31 21.38 -2.86
CA MET A 428 -16.66 22.68 -2.86
C MET A 428 -15.27 22.53 -3.49
N PRO A 429 -15.18 22.42 -4.84
CA PRO A 429 -13.95 22.07 -5.57
C PRO A 429 -12.72 22.92 -5.22
N PHE A 430 -12.92 24.17 -4.81
CA PHE A 430 -11.84 25.07 -4.44
C PHE A 430 -11.03 24.61 -3.22
N TYR A 431 -11.59 23.79 -2.31
CA TYR A 431 -10.82 23.25 -1.18
C TYR A 431 -9.76 22.26 -1.63
N SER A 432 -10.06 21.41 -2.62
CA SER A 432 -9.11 20.45 -3.16
C SER A 432 -7.96 21.14 -3.87
N ALA A 433 -8.23 22.20 -4.62
CA ALA A 433 -7.20 23.04 -5.22
C ALA A 433 -6.30 23.74 -4.17
N ILE A 434 -6.90 24.27 -3.08
CA ILE A 434 -6.14 24.84 -1.96
C ILE A 434 -5.28 23.75 -1.30
N SER A 435 -5.83 22.55 -1.10
CA SER A 435 -5.16 21.40 -0.50
C SER A 435 -3.96 20.96 -1.32
N LEU A 436 -4.16 20.69 -2.61
CA LEU A 436 -3.12 20.30 -3.55
C LEU A 436 -1.98 21.31 -3.58
N GLY A 437 -2.30 22.58 -3.87
CA GLY A 437 -1.29 23.63 -3.97
C GLY A 437 -0.55 23.86 -2.65
N LEU A 438 -1.23 23.75 -1.51
CA LEU A 438 -0.58 23.91 -0.20
C LEU A 438 0.34 22.75 0.12
N HIS A 439 -0.10 21.51 -0.11
CA HIS A 439 0.67 20.31 0.16
C HIS A 439 1.92 20.23 -0.73
N ALA A 440 1.75 20.41 -2.05
CA ALA A 440 2.83 20.41 -3.02
C ALA A 440 3.87 21.50 -2.70
N ALA A 441 3.44 22.76 -2.58
CA ALA A 441 4.34 23.87 -2.24
C ALA A 441 5.03 23.66 -0.88
N SER A 442 4.33 23.18 0.14
CA SER A 442 4.91 22.95 1.46
C SER A 442 5.96 21.85 1.43
N GLN A 443 5.67 20.70 0.83
CA GLN A 443 6.59 19.57 0.80
C GLN A 443 7.78 19.84 -0.13
N GLU A 444 7.52 20.27 -1.35
CA GLU A 444 8.53 20.33 -2.39
C GLU A 444 9.46 21.54 -2.24
N GLU A 445 8.96 22.67 -1.74
CA GLU A 445 9.81 23.84 -1.47
C GLU A 445 10.65 23.65 -0.20
N THR A 446 10.12 22.98 0.82
CA THR A 446 10.91 22.72 2.04
C THR A 446 11.95 21.61 1.81
N VAL A 447 11.60 20.55 1.10
CA VAL A 447 12.51 19.41 0.87
C VAL A 447 13.53 19.72 -0.23
N ALA A 448 13.12 20.10 -1.43
CA ALA A 448 14.07 20.32 -2.53
C ALA A 448 14.80 21.67 -2.38
N ARG A 449 14.06 22.76 -2.17
CA ARG A 449 14.63 24.13 -2.22
C ARG A 449 15.30 24.54 -0.92
N ILE A 450 14.78 24.18 0.25
CA ILE A 450 15.47 24.45 1.52
C ILE A 450 16.50 23.37 1.83
N VAL A 451 16.11 22.11 1.96
CA VAL A 451 17.02 21.05 2.42
C VAL A 451 18.00 20.65 1.32
N GLY A 452 17.51 20.26 0.15
CA GLY A 452 18.34 19.81 -0.98
C GLY A 452 19.35 20.85 -1.43
N LEU A 453 18.89 22.04 -1.80
CA LEU A 453 19.79 23.11 -2.25
C LEU A 453 20.83 23.48 -1.19
N SER A 454 20.42 23.67 0.07
CA SER A 454 21.33 24.14 1.13
C SER A 454 22.41 23.11 1.43
N ILE A 455 22.07 21.81 1.47
CA ILE A 455 23.02 20.74 1.75
C ILE A 455 24.01 20.59 0.59
N VAL A 456 23.52 20.52 -0.65
CA VAL A 456 24.41 20.37 -1.81
C VAL A 456 25.29 21.62 -1.97
N GLN A 457 24.75 22.82 -1.71
CA GLN A 457 25.54 24.05 -1.73
C GLN A 457 26.59 24.07 -0.61
N ARG A 458 26.25 23.58 0.60
CA ARG A 458 27.19 23.45 1.71
C ARG A 458 28.32 22.46 1.39
N ALA A 459 28.00 21.35 0.72
CA ALA A 459 28.96 20.32 0.36
C ALA A 459 29.88 20.75 -0.80
N THR A 460 29.34 21.43 -1.81
CA THR A 460 30.08 21.75 -3.05
C THR A 460 30.64 23.17 -3.09
N GLY A 461 30.11 24.09 -2.30
CA GLY A 461 30.39 25.53 -2.37
C GLY A 461 29.85 26.23 -3.62
N LYS A 462 29.23 25.51 -4.57
CA LYS A 462 28.82 26.01 -5.89
C LYS A 462 27.29 26.06 -6.01
N PHE A 463 26.73 27.28 -6.04
CA PHE A 463 25.28 27.48 -6.14
C PHE A 463 24.64 26.81 -7.37
N TRP A 464 25.19 27.00 -8.57
CA TRP A 464 24.55 26.49 -9.80
C TRP A 464 24.55 24.96 -9.87
N LEU A 465 25.60 24.31 -9.34
CA LEU A 465 25.64 22.86 -9.22
C LEU A 465 24.59 22.35 -8.22
N ALA A 466 24.47 23.02 -7.07
CA ALA A 466 23.43 22.69 -6.09
C ALA A 466 22.02 22.91 -6.63
N ASN A 467 21.82 24.01 -7.37
CA ASN A 467 20.53 24.34 -7.97
C ASN A 467 20.13 23.34 -9.05
N PHE A 468 21.09 22.90 -9.87
CA PHE A 468 20.87 21.85 -10.85
C PHE A 468 20.51 20.51 -10.19
N ALA A 469 21.26 20.09 -9.16
CA ALA A 469 21.01 18.83 -8.46
C ALA A 469 19.60 18.77 -7.84
N GLN A 470 19.20 19.80 -7.07
CA GLN A 470 17.87 19.81 -6.46
C GLN A 470 16.74 19.88 -7.51
N ALA A 471 16.95 20.65 -8.59
CA ALA A 471 15.97 20.80 -9.66
C ALA A 471 15.73 19.48 -10.38
N MET A 472 16.80 18.76 -10.72
CA MET A 472 16.72 17.47 -11.42
C MET A 472 16.08 16.40 -10.54
N ILE A 473 16.43 16.32 -9.24
CA ILE A 473 15.84 15.36 -8.30
C ILE A 473 14.33 15.58 -8.20
N TRP A 474 13.90 16.83 -8.04
CA TRP A 474 12.48 17.20 -7.97
C TRP A 474 11.75 16.96 -9.30
N ALA A 475 12.35 17.36 -10.41
CA ALA A 475 11.73 17.28 -11.73
C ALA A 475 11.51 15.84 -12.19
N PHE A 476 12.52 14.98 -12.05
CA PHE A 476 12.41 13.59 -12.50
C PHE A 476 11.51 12.75 -11.59
N MET A 477 11.20 13.19 -10.37
CA MET A 477 10.14 12.59 -9.54
C MET A 477 8.77 12.63 -10.26
N HIS A 478 8.58 13.49 -11.25
CA HIS A 478 7.37 13.58 -12.05
C HIS A 478 7.50 12.89 -13.41
N SER A 479 8.51 12.03 -13.62
CA SER A 479 8.69 11.35 -14.92
C SER A 479 7.57 10.36 -15.24
N SER A 480 6.76 9.96 -14.26
CA SER A 480 5.62 9.06 -14.43
C SER A 480 4.39 9.71 -15.06
N TYR A 481 4.40 10.99 -15.45
CA TYR A 481 3.37 11.45 -16.37
C TYR A 481 3.58 10.78 -17.74
N PRO A 482 2.51 10.36 -18.42
CA PRO A 482 2.63 9.71 -19.72
C PRO A 482 3.14 10.72 -20.75
N GLN A 483 4.43 10.70 -21.06
CA GLN A 483 5.04 11.51 -22.11
C GLN A 483 6.12 10.71 -22.82
N GLN A 484 6.27 10.91 -24.13
CA GLN A 484 7.36 10.33 -24.91
C GLN A 484 8.19 11.42 -25.60
N PRO A 485 9.53 11.35 -25.55
CA PRO A 485 10.35 10.33 -24.90
C PRO A 485 10.22 10.37 -23.36
N CYS A 486 10.52 9.27 -22.68
CA CYS A 486 10.26 9.08 -21.25
C CYS A 486 10.85 10.16 -20.31
N PHE A 487 11.93 10.84 -20.71
CA PHE A 487 12.60 11.89 -19.94
C PHE A 487 12.01 13.29 -20.14
N ALA A 488 11.05 13.47 -21.06
CA ALA A 488 10.59 14.78 -21.52
C ALA A 488 10.08 15.66 -20.36
N ARG A 489 9.20 15.11 -19.52
CA ARG A 489 8.67 15.77 -18.32
C ARG A 489 9.76 16.12 -17.29
N GLY A 490 10.76 15.26 -17.12
CA GLY A 490 11.90 15.51 -16.25
C GLY A 490 12.76 16.68 -16.71
N ILE A 491 12.98 16.83 -18.03
CA ILE A 491 13.71 17.99 -18.58
C ILE A 491 12.91 19.28 -18.44
N GLU A 492 11.62 19.25 -18.79
CA GLU A 492 10.70 20.38 -18.66
C GLU A 492 10.77 20.99 -17.25
N LEU A 493 10.58 20.14 -16.24
CA LEU A 493 10.55 20.59 -14.86
C LEU A 493 11.95 20.88 -14.31
N THR A 494 13.03 20.35 -14.87
CA THR A 494 14.39 20.74 -14.44
C THR A 494 14.63 22.23 -14.71
N VAL A 495 14.14 22.76 -15.84
CA VAL A 495 14.21 24.20 -16.16
C VAL A 495 13.43 25.01 -15.14
N VAL A 496 12.23 24.55 -14.76
CA VAL A 496 11.40 25.16 -13.72
C VAL A 496 12.11 25.14 -12.36
N GLY A 497 12.65 23.99 -11.95
CA GLY A 497 13.35 23.86 -10.68
C GLY A 497 14.57 24.78 -10.58
N LEU A 498 15.32 24.94 -11.67
CA LEU A 498 16.43 25.90 -11.76
C LEU A 498 15.96 27.34 -11.59
N PHE A 499 14.84 27.70 -12.22
CA PHE A 499 14.21 29.01 -12.08
C PHE A 499 13.78 29.27 -10.63
N TYR A 500 13.09 28.32 -10.00
CA TYR A 500 12.64 28.44 -8.60
C TYR A 500 13.82 28.53 -7.64
N GLY A 501 14.89 27.76 -7.81
CA GLY A 501 16.07 27.89 -6.95
C GLY A 501 16.82 29.22 -7.15
N TYR A 502 16.78 29.81 -8.34
CA TYR A 502 17.25 31.18 -8.56
C TYR A 502 16.36 32.21 -7.84
N ILE A 503 15.04 32.07 -7.92
CA ILE A 503 14.08 32.92 -7.19
C ILE A 503 14.30 32.82 -5.68
N LEU A 504 14.53 31.62 -5.12
CA LEU A 504 14.86 31.42 -3.71
C LEU A 504 16.09 32.23 -3.31
N ARG A 505 17.19 32.12 -4.09
CA ARG A 505 18.43 32.85 -3.81
C ARG A 505 18.21 34.36 -3.79
N ARG A 506 17.40 34.89 -4.72
CA ARG A 506 17.21 36.33 -4.92
C ARG A 506 16.14 36.95 -4.02
N TYR A 507 15.03 36.25 -3.80
CA TYR A 507 13.82 36.78 -3.16
C TYR A 507 13.36 36.02 -1.90
N GLY A 508 13.97 34.88 -1.58
CA GLY A 508 13.61 34.06 -0.42
C GLY A 508 12.58 32.96 -0.73
N LEU A 509 12.16 32.23 0.29
CA LEU A 509 11.30 31.03 0.13
C LEU A 509 9.86 31.35 -0.25
N LEU A 510 9.29 32.41 0.35
CA LEU A 510 7.89 32.77 0.20
C LEU A 510 7.42 32.96 -1.26
N PRO A 511 8.15 33.63 -2.19
CA PRO A 511 7.73 33.73 -3.58
C PRO A 511 7.73 32.38 -4.32
N CYS A 512 8.64 31.46 -3.98
CA CYS A 512 8.64 30.11 -4.54
C CYS A 512 7.38 29.37 -4.09
N PHE A 513 7.10 29.42 -2.78
CA PHE A 513 5.91 28.81 -2.19
C PHE A 513 4.61 29.35 -2.82
N ILE A 514 4.46 30.68 -2.92
CA ILE A 514 3.26 31.31 -3.50
C ILE A 514 3.13 30.98 -4.98
N GLY A 515 4.22 31.07 -5.75
CA GLY A 515 4.19 30.78 -7.18
C GLY A 515 3.87 29.33 -7.49
N HIS A 516 4.39 28.39 -6.70
CA HIS A 516 4.06 26.97 -6.79
C HIS A 516 2.59 26.72 -6.43
N TYR A 517 2.17 27.19 -5.26
CA TYR A 517 0.79 27.08 -4.80
C TYR A 517 -0.22 27.59 -5.84
N LEU A 518 0.02 28.79 -6.39
CA LEU A 518 -0.88 29.40 -7.36
C LEU A 518 -0.96 28.62 -8.66
N LEU A 519 0.16 28.04 -9.10
CA LEU A 519 0.19 27.22 -10.31
C LEU A 519 -0.66 25.96 -10.13
N ASP A 520 -0.38 25.16 -9.10
CA ASP A 520 -1.05 23.88 -8.89
C ASP A 520 -2.54 24.09 -8.60
N ALA A 521 -2.86 25.07 -7.75
CA ALA A 521 -4.25 25.42 -7.48
C ALA A 521 -4.98 25.90 -8.75
N PHE A 522 -4.31 26.63 -9.65
CA PHE A 522 -4.90 27.07 -10.92
C PHE A 522 -5.11 25.90 -11.90
N LEU A 523 -4.13 24.99 -12.02
CA LEU A 523 -4.23 23.84 -12.89
C LEU A 523 -5.35 22.89 -12.45
N ASP A 524 -5.52 22.69 -11.15
CA ASP A 524 -6.59 21.84 -10.59
C ASP A 524 -8.00 22.39 -10.84
N VAL A 525 -8.20 23.71 -10.71
CA VAL A 525 -9.50 24.34 -11.00
C VAL A 525 -9.72 24.68 -12.47
N LYS A 526 -8.72 24.45 -13.35
CA LYS A 526 -8.82 24.74 -14.79
C LYS A 526 -10.06 24.12 -15.44
N PRO A 527 -10.45 22.86 -15.17
CA PRO A 527 -11.66 22.27 -15.73
C PRO A 527 -12.92 23.05 -15.38
N LEU A 528 -12.98 23.67 -14.19
CA LEU A 528 -14.15 24.44 -13.72
C LEU A 528 -14.39 25.72 -14.53
N PHE A 529 -13.34 26.35 -15.05
CA PHE A 529 -13.49 27.50 -15.97
C PHE A 529 -14.18 27.11 -17.28
N SER A 530 -14.02 25.87 -17.71
CA SER A 530 -14.56 25.37 -18.99
C SER A 530 -16.06 25.10 -18.94
N VAL A 531 -16.64 24.98 -17.74
CA VAL A 531 -18.09 24.80 -17.54
C VAL A 531 -18.86 26.09 -17.89
N GLY A 532 -18.22 27.25 -17.80
CA GLY A 532 -18.79 28.54 -18.20
C GLY A 532 -19.93 29.03 -17.30
N ALA A 533 -20.71 29.99 -17.80
CA ALA A 533 -21.77 30.66 -17.05
C ALA A 533 -23.00 29.78 -16.73
N SER A 534 -23.10 28.59 -17.35
CA SER A 534 -24.20 27.65 -17.11
C SER A 534 -24.17 27.02 -15.70
N GLN A 535 -23.01 27.04 -15.03
CA GLN A 535 -22.83 26.58 -13.64
C GLN A 535 -22.06 27.63 -12.82
N PRO A 536 -22.70 28.74 -12.40
CA PRO A 536 -22.01 29.88 -11.81
C PRO A 536 -21.24 29.53 -10.53
N PHE A 537 -21.74 28.60 -9.71
CA PHE A 537 -21.04 28.16 -8.50
C PHE A 537 -19.68 27.51 -8.79
N LEU A 538 -19.61 26.62 -9.78
CA LEU A 538 -18.36 25.97 -10.19
C LEU A 538 -17.39 26.99 -10.78
N TRP A 539 -17.91 27.92 -11.59
CA TRP A 539 -17.11 28.99 -12.16
C TRP A 539 -16.57 29.97 -11.09
N PHE A 540 -17.35 30.35 -10.07
CA PHE A 540 -16.84 31.19 -8.98
C PHE A 540 -15.84 30.43 -8.09
N SER A 541 -16.03 29.13 -7.93
CA SER A 541 -15.11 28.27 -7.16
C SER A 541 -13.69 28.28 -7.74
N SER A 542 -13.52 28.42 -9.06
CA SER A 542 -12.18 28.46 -9.66
C SER A 542 -11.37 29.72 -9.30
N LEU A 543 -12.02 30.78 -8.82
CA LEU A 543 -11.34 32.02 -8.43
C LEU A 543 -10.84 31.99 -6.98
N LEU A 544 -11.57 31.31 -6.08
CA LEU A 544 -11.34 31.37 -4.63
C LEU A 544 -9.92 30.96 -4.20
N PRO A 545 -9.28 29.89 -4.74
CA PRO A 545 -7.91 29.53 -4.38
C PRO A 545 -6.88 30.61 -4.74
N LEU A 546 -7.18 31.47 -5.73
CA LEU A 546 -6.23 32.43 -6.29
C LEU A 546 -6.26 33.80 -5.58
N LEU A 547 -7.27 34.05 -4.74
CA LEU A 547 -7.51 35.35 -4.09
C LEU A 547 -6.71 35.63 -2.80
N PRO A 548 -6.38 34.68 -1.91
CA PRO A 548 -5.81 34.99 -0.60
C PRO A 548 -4.52 35.82 -0.67
N PHE A 549 -3.60 35.48 -1.58
CA PHE A 549 -2.35 36.22 -1.74
C PHE A 549 -2.56 37.57 -2.45
N ALA A 550 -3.57 37.71 -3.31
CA ALA A 550 -3.91 38.97 -3.95
C ALA A 550 -4.47 39.97 -2.93
N LEU A 551 -5.36 39.52 -2.04
CA LEU A 551 -5.85 40.33 -0.93
C LEU A 551 -4.71 40.77 0.00
N LEU A 552 -3.80 39.86 0.35
CA LEU A 552 -2.61 40.20 1.14
C LEU A 552 -1.70 41.20 0.41
N LEU A 553 -1.55 41.08 -0.91
CA LEU A 553 -0.78 42.03 -1.72
C LEU A 553 -1.42 43.42 -1.70
N ILE A 554 -2.73 43.52 -1.92
CA ILE A 554 -3.48 44.79 -1.88
C ILE A 554 -3.34 45.45 -0.51
N VAL A 555 -3.56 44.70 0.57
CA VAL A 555 -3.41 45.20 1.95
C VAL A 555 -1.97 45.64 2.21
N SER A 556 -0.98 44.86 1.77
CA SER A 556 0.44 45.20 1.94
C SER A 556 0.82 46.49 1.22
N LEU A 557 0.38 46.66 -0.02
CA LEU A 557 0.62 47.87 -0.81
C LEU A 557 -0.09 49.10 -0.21
N ALA A 558 -1.36 48.97 0.18
CA ALA A 558 -2.13 50.05 0.78
C ALA A 558 -1.51 50.53 2.10
N VAL A 559 -1.20 49.60 3.01
CA VAL A 559 -0.60 49.92 4.32
C VAL A 559 0.81 50.50 4.16
N ARG A 560 1.64 49.98 3.24
CA ARG A 560 2.97 50.57 2.98
C ARG A 560 2.87 51.97 2.38
N SER A 561 1.90 52.22 1.49
CA SER A 561 1.65 53.55 0.94
C SER A 561 1.31 54.54 2.06
N LEU A 562 0.40 54.17 2.96
CA LEU A 562 0.01 54.98 4.12
C LEU A 562 1.16 55.22 5.11
N ARG A 563 2.03 54.23 5.34
CA ARG A 563 3.19 54.36 6.24
C ARG A 563 4.32 55.20 5.65
N ARG A 564 4.48 55.21 4.31
CA ARG A 564 5.40 56.13 3.63
C ARG A 564 4.99 57.58 3.80
N SER A 565 3.68 57.86 3.80
CA SER A 565 3.15 59.20 4.07
C SER A 565 3.25 59.64 5.53
N SER A 566 3.56 58.76 6.48
CA SER A 566 3.53 59.04 7.93
C SER A 566 4.90 59.12 8.61
N HIS A 567 5.99 59.36 7.87
CA HIS A 567 7.40 59.38 8.39
C HIS A 567 7.83 58.13 9.19
N PHE A 568 7.17 56.98 8.99
CA PHE A 568 7.50 55.74 9.69
C PHE A 568 8.79 55.12 9.11
N ASP A 569 9.74 54.73 9.97
CA ASP A 569 11.00 54.10 9.54
C ASP A 569 10.77 52.65 9.09
N LEU A 570 10.51 52.50 7.80
CA LEU A 570 10.31 51.19 7.16
C LEU A 570 11.59 50.34 7.13
N ALA A 571 12.78 50.94 7.14
CA ALA A 571 14.03 50.20 7.07
C ALA A 571 14.37 49.55 8.42
N ALA A 572 14.20 50.28 9.53
CA ALA A 572 14.31 49.73 10.87
C ALA A 572 13.23 48.66 11.12
N PHE A 573 12.00 48.89 10.64
CA PHE A 573 10.92 47.90 10.69
C PHE A 573 11.29 46.60 9.96
N ASP A 574 11.77 46.69 8.72
CA ASP A 574 12.19 45.53 7.92
C ASP A 574 13.32 44.75 8.62
N LEU A 575 14.36 45.45 9.13
CA LEU A 575 15.50 44.83 9.79
C LEU A 575 15.07 44.06 11.05
N SER A 576 14.13 44.62 11.82
CA SER A 576 13.64 44.03 13.08
C SER A 576 12.95 42.67 12.90
N LEU A 577 12.54 42.35 11.67
CA LEU A 577 11.84 41.11 11.33
C LEU A 577 12.72 40.08 10.60
N THR A 578 14.03 40.32 10.47
CA THR A 578 14.99 39.40 9.84
C THR A 578 15.40 38.24 10.75
N ASN A 579 15.94 37.17 10.17
CA ASN A 579 16.50 36.03 10.90
C ASN A 579 17.65 36.44 11.84
N ARG A 580 18.46 37.43 11.46
CA ARG A 580 19.55 37.97 12.27
C ARG A 580 19.07 38.79 13.48
N ALA A 581 17.92 39.45 13.38
CA ALA A 581 17.36 40.24 14.48
C ALA A 581 16.78 39.37 15.60
N LEU A 582 16.56 38.08 15.36
CA LEU A 582 16.09 37.15 16.36
C LEU A 582 17.24 36.72 17.30
N PRO A 583 16.99 36.57 18.62
CA PRO A 583 18.00 36.11 19.55
C PRO A 583 18.54 34.75 19.12
N SER A 584 19.86 34.64 18.95
CA SER A 584 20.49 33.35 18.73
C SER A 584 20.38 32.56 20.02
N ALA A 585 19.55 31.51 20.03
CA ALA A 585 19.56 30.50 21.08
C ALA A 585 20.80 29.62 20.92
N ALA A 586 22.00 30.21 20.95
CA ALA A 586 23.25 29.49 21.02
C ALA A 586 23.37 28.93 22.45
N ALA A 587 22.70 27.82 22.72
CA ALA A 587 22.98 27.07 23.93
C ALA A 587 24.45 26.58 23.86
N PRO A 588 25.25 26.75 24.92
CA PRO A 588 26.55 26.10 24.98
C PRO A 588 26.34 24.61 24.75
N LEU A 589 27.16 24.01 23.88
CA LEU A 589 27.25 22.56 23.76
C LEU A 589 27.44 22.03 25.17
N VAL A 590 26.50 21.21 25.65
CA VAL A 590 26.65 20.56 26.96
C VAL A 590 28.00 19.86 26.93
N ASP A 591 28.87 20.23 27.87
CA ASP A 591 30.16 19.62 28.03
C ASP A 591 29.96 18.16 28.44
N ASN A 592 29.98 17.27 27.44
CA ASN A 592 29.71 15.85 27.60
C ASN A 592 30.70 15.18 28.58
N ALA A 593 31.80 15.85 28.92
CA ALA A 593 32.75 15.43 29.93
C ALA A 593 32.12 15.33 31.34
N LYS A 594 31.16 16.19 31.71
CA LYS A 594 30.56 16.20 33.05
C LYS A 594 29.57 15.05 33.32
N LEU A 595 29.08 14.35 32.30
CA LEU A 595 28.26 13.14 32.46
C LEU A 595 29.09 11.86 32.48
N GLU A 596 30.35 11.90 32.03
CA GLU A 596 31.28 10.76 32.06
C GLU A 596 32.01 10.65 33.42
N GLU A 597 32.03 11.71 34.23
CA GLU A 597 32.83 11.80 35.46
C GLU A 597 32.18 11.23 36.74
N SER A 598 30.90 10.79 36.74
CA SER A 598 30.18 10.52 38.00
C SER A 598 29.69 9.08 38.23
N ALA A 599 30.30 8.07 37.61
CA ALA A 599 30.02 6.67 37.98
C ALA A 599 31.32 5.92 38.19
N SER A 600 31.61 5.55 39.44
CA SER A 600 32.55 4.47 39.72
C SER A 600 32.01 3.20 39.05
N VAL A 601 32.54 2.84 37.88
CA VAL A 601 32.15 1.64 37.16
C VAL A 601 32.64 0.43 37.96
N GLU A 602 31.74 -0.21 38.69
CA GLU A 602 32.01 -1.52 39.27
C GLU A 602 32.21 -2.53 38.12
N HIS A 603 33.19 -3.43 38.25
CA HIS A 603 33.31 -4.55 37.31
C HIS A 603 32.01 -5.37 37.34
N PHE A 604 31.40 -5.58 36.18
CA PHE A 604 30.18 -6.37 36.05
C PHE A 604 30.40 -7.79 36.60
N GLN A 605 29.85 -8.08 37.78
CA GLN A 605 29.85 -9.42 38.36
C GLN A 605 28.56 -10.14 38.04
N TYR A 606 28.63 -11.11 37.12
CA TYR A 606 27.48 -11.92 36.76
C TYR A 606 27.10 -12.87 37.91
N LYS A 607 25.86 -12.75 38.40
CA LYS A 607 25.27 -13.70 39.34
C LYS A 607 24.48 -14.78 38.59
N GLY A 608 25.14 -15.93 38.38
CA GLY A 608 24.54 -17.07 37.69
C GLY A 608 23.42 -17.75 38.47
N PHE A 609 22.67 -18.61 37.78
CA PHE A 609 21.61 -19.41 38.40
C PHE A 609 22.17 -20.51 39.30
N SER A 610 21.36 -20.93 40.29
CA SER A 610 21.71 -22.07 41.13
C SER A 610 21.70 -23.37 40.31
N ARG A 611 22.55 -24.34 40.65
CA ARG A 611 22.59 -25.65 39.99
C ARG A 611 21.24 -26.36 39.99
N ARG A 612 20.47 -26.24 41.08
CA ARG A 612 19.12 -26.79 41.20
C ARG A 612 18.17 -26.17 40.17
N PHE A 613 18.18 -24.83 40.05
CA PHE A 613 17.35 -24.14 39.07
C PHE A 613 17.71 -24.55 37.63
N ARG A 614 19.01 -24.61 37.30
CA ARG A 614 19.46 -25.04 35.97
C ARG A 614 18.90 -26.40 35.56
N ILE A 615 18.97 -27.38 36.46
CA ILE A 615 18.49 -28.74 36.21
C ILE A 615 16.97 -28.74 36.03
N VAL A 616 16.23 -28.12 36.96
CA VAL A 616 14.76 -28.07 36.92
C VAL A 616 14.27 -27.35 35.66
N ALA A 617 14.82 -26.18 35.35
CA ALA A 617 14.47 -25.41 34.17
C ALA A 617 14.77 -26.17 32.88
N SER A 618 15.94 -26.83 32.78
CA SER A 618 16.30 -27.62 31.60
C SER A 618 15.39 -28.82 31.39
N LEU A 619 15.10 -29.59 32.45
CA LEU A 619 14.18 -30.74 32.37
C LEU A 619 12.76 -30.32 32.03
N PHE A 620 12.26 -29.24 32.65
CA PHE A 620 10.95 -28.68 32.33
C PHE A 620 10.88 -28.23 30.87
N SER A 621 11.88 -27.49 30.40
CA SER A 621 11.88 -26.95 29.03
C SER A 621 11.96 -28.06 28.00
N LEU A 622 12.78 -29.09 28.23
CA LEU A 622 12.85 -30.26 27.36
C LEU A 622 11.51 -30.98 27.30
N LEU A 623 10.89 -31.25 28.46
CA LEU A 623 9.57 -31.91 28.51
C LEU A 623 8.50 -31.09 27.80
N ALA A 624 8.44 -29.78 28.04
CA ALA A 624 7.47 -28.89 27.41
C ALA A 624 7.69 -28.79 25.89
N LEU A 625 8.92 -28.61 25.42
CA LEU A 625 9.22 -28.55 23.98
C LEU A 625 8.93 -29.87 23.28
N VAL A 626 9.31 -31.01 23.86
CA VAL A 626 8.97 -32.33 23.30
C VAL A 626 7.45 -32.53 23.26
N THR A 627 6.75 -32.17 24.34
CA THR A 627 5.29 -32.33 24.40
C THR A 627 4.58 -31.47 23.35
N THR A 628 4.99 -30.20 23.21
CA THR A 628 4.40 -29.27 22.24
C THR A 628 4.77 -29.60 20.79
N PHE A 629 6.00 -30.09 20.53
CA PHE A 629 6.46 -30.50 19.20
C PHE A 629 5.68 -31.67 18.62
N PHE A 630 5.31 -32.65 19.45
CA PHE A 630 4.53 -33.81 19.02
C PHE A 630 3.01 -33.63 19.15
N PHE A 631 2.56 -32.49 19.68
CA PHE A 631 1.14 -32.20 19.83
C PHE A 631 0.55 -31.72 18.49
N HIS A 632 -0.45 -32.44 17.97
CA HIS A 632 -1.09 -32.15 16.69
C HIS A 632 -2.61 -32.09 16.84
N LEU A 633 -3.26 -31.15 16.15
CA LEU A 633 -4.71 -31.01 16.09
C LEU A 633 -5.18 -31.19 14.64
N PRO A 634 -6.27 -31.93 14.39
CA PRO A 634 -6.73 -32.16 13.03
C PRO A 634 -7.44 -30.90 12.50
N VAL A 635 -6.78 -30.18 11.59
CA VAL A 635 -7.27 -28.95 10.95
C VAL A 635 -7.04 -29.01 9.43
N PRO A 636 -7.71 -28.17 8.62
CA PRO A 636 -7.49 -28.12 7.17
C PRO A 636 -6.01 -27.89 6.83
N GLY A 637 -5.48 -28.71 5.92
CA GLY A 637 -4.06 -28.72 5.53
C GLY A 637 -3.17 -29.70 6.31
N ASP A 638 -3.65 -30.35 7.38
CA ASP A 638 -2.81 -31.24 8.21
C ASP A 638 -2.32 -32.50 7.47
N ASN A 639 -2.93 -32.86 6.33
CA ASN A 639 -2.48 -33.99 5.48
C ASN A 639 -1.64 -33.56 4.27
N SER A 640 -1.34 -32.28 4.11
CA SER A 640 -0.53 -31.78 3.01
C SER A 640 0.91 -32.27 3.17
N ARG A 641 1.42 -33.06 2.24
CA ARG A 641 2.79 -33.57 2.27
C ARG A 641 3.47 -33.33 0.94
N VAL A 642 4.71 -32.86 0.97
CA VAL A 642 5.54 -32.67 -0.22
C VAL A 642 6.65 -33.72 -0.22
N LYS A 643 6.62 -34.59 -1.22
CA LYS A 643 7.54 -35.73 -1.37
C LYS A 643 8.66 -35.48 -2.37
N ILE A 644 8.42 -34.59 -3.33
CA ILE A 644 9.39 -34.24 -4.37
C ILE A 644 9.97 -32.84 -4.14
N ASN A 645 11.23 -32.65 -4.50
CA ASN A 645 11.90 -31.35 -4.45
C ASN A 645 11.68 -30.52 -5.73
N ALA A 646 12.16 -29.28 -5.73
CA ALA A 646 12.01 -28.34 -6.84
C ALA A 646 12.56 -28.89 -8.18
N PHE A 647 13.74 -29.52 -8.19
CA PHE A 647 14.34 -30.07 -9.40
C PHE A 647 13.51 -31.22 -9.99
N GLN A 648 12.97 -32.09 -9.13
CA GLN A 648 12.06 -33.14 -9.54
C GLN A 648 10.75 -32.56 -10.09
N ALA A 649 10.21 -31.51 -9.47
CA ALA A 649 9.03 -30.82 -9.97
C ALA A 649 9.26 -30.24 -11.39
N MET A 650 10.42 -29.60 -11.62
CA MET A 650 10.81 -29.07 -12.93
C MET A 650 10.89 -30.16 -14.01
N ASP A 651 11.54 -31.29 -13.72
CA ASP A 651 11.64 -32.41 -14.67
C ASP A 651 10.26 -32.99 -15.02
N ARG A 652 9.40 -33.20 -14.01
CA ARG A 652 8.01 -33.67 -14.22
C ARG A 652 7.18 -32.69 -15.04
N ALA A 653 7.27 -31.41 -14.72
CA ALA A 653 6.57 -30.36 -15.46
C ALA A 653 7.02 -30.31 -16.93
N SER A 654 8.33 -30.41 -17.19
CA SER A 654 8.87 -30.45 -18.56
C SER A 654 8.39 -31.68 -19.33
N GLN A 655 8.25 -32.83 -18.67
CA GLN A 655 7.69 -34.04 -19.28
C GLN A 655 6.21 -33.87 -19.67
N ILE A 656 5.41 -33.23 -18.82
CA ILE A 656 3.99 -32.94 -19.10
C ILE A 656 3.85 -32.02 -20.30
N LEU A 657 4.63 -30.92 -20.35
CA LEU A 657 4.62 -30.01 -21.51
C LEU A 657 5.05 -30.71 -22.81
N LYS A 658 6.08 -31.57 -22.75
CA LYS A 658 6.51 -32.36 -23.90
C LYS A 658 5.42 -33.33 -24.39
N GLN A 659 4.67 -33.96 -23.48
CA GLN A 659 3.53 -34.81 -23.82
C GLN A 659 2.37 -34.01 -24.45
N ALA A 660 2.19 -32.76 -24.04
CA ALA A 660 1.25 -31.83 -24.66
C ALA A 660 1.74 -31.25 -26.01
N GLY A 661 2.92 -31.64 -26.49
CA GLY A 661 3.48 -31.15 -27.75
C GLY A 661 4.13 -29.77 -27.66
N ILE A 662 4.38 -29.25 -26.45
CA ILE A 662 4.94 -27.92 -26.21
C ILE A 662 6.45 -28.04 -26.00
N ASN A 663 7.23 -27.30 -26.79
CA ASN A 663 8.69 -27.25 -26.66
C ASN A 663 9.13 -26.04 -25.82
N VAL A 664 9.60 -26.30 -24.60
CA VAL A 664 10.05 -25.26 -23.67
C VAL A 664 11.57 -25.15 -23.51
N SER A 665 12.37 -25.72 -24.42
CA SER A 665 13.84 -25.75 -24.33
C SER A 665 14.52 -24.36 -24.23
N HIS A 666 13.85 -23.31 -24.70
CA HIS A 666 14.35 -21.92 -24.65
C HIS A 666 13.64 -21.05 -23.60
N HIS A 667 12.87 -21.63 -22.68
CA HIS A 667 12.15 -20.90 -21.64
C HIS A 667 12.98 -20.84 -20.36
N MET A 668 12.80 -19.75 -19.62
CA MET A 668 13.18 -19.66 -18.22
C MET A 668 12.22 -20.53 -17.40
N VAL A 669 12.75 -21.28 -16.44
CA VAL A 669 11.98 -22.23 -15.62
C VAL A 669 12.09 -21.84 -14.16
N LEU A 670 10.95 -21.63 -13.49
CA LEU A 670 10.88 -21.21 -12.09
C LEU A 670 9.88 -22.06 -11.31
N PRO A 671 10.34 -22.90 -10.36
CA PRO A 671 9.45 -23.64 -9.47
C PRO A 671 9.07 -22.81 -8.23
N THR A 672 7.80 -22.82 -7.85
CA THR A 672 7.28 -22.26 -6.60
C THR A 672 6.39 -23.28 -5.90
N LEU A 673 6.25 -23.18 -4.58
CA LEU A 673 5.40 -24.06 -3.78
C LEU A 673 4.35 -23.21 -3.06
N PHE A 674 3.08 -23.60 -3.12
CA PHE A 674 1.99 -22.83 -2.51
C PHE A 674 0.90 -23.76 -1.93
N SER A 675 -0.02 -23.18 -1.16
CA SER A 675 -1.16 -23.90 -0.57
C SER A 675 -2.46 -23.56 -1.29
N ASN A 676 -3.29 -24.56 -1.59
CA ASN A 676 -4.62 -24.41 -2.19
C ASN A 676 -5.78 -24.65 -1.20
N VAL A 677 -5.51 -24.61 0.13
CA VAL A 677 -6.55 -24.77 1.16
C VAL A 677 -7.37 -23.48 1.32
N GLY A 678 -8.65 -23.54 0.98
CA GLY A 678 -9.59 -22.42 1.08
C GLY A 678 -10.22 -22.28 2.47
N THR A 679 -9.58 -21.56 3.40
CA THR A 679 -10.07 -21.44 4.79
C THR A 679 -11.49 -20.87 4.90
N TYR A 680 -11.88 -19.97 4.00
CA TYR A 680 -13.24 -19.40 3.98
C TYR A 680 -14.30 -20.43 3.58
N GLU A 681 -14.01 -21.29 2.60
CA GLU A 681 -14.88 -22.40 2.21
C GLU A 681 -14.99 -23.42 3.34
N MET A 682 -13.87 -23.74 3.98
CA MET A 682 -13.82 -24.68 5.09
C MET A 682 -14.63 -24.18 6.30
N GLN A 683 -14.73 -22.86 6.50
CA GLN A 683 -15.58 -22.28 7.55
C GLN A 683 -17.07 -22.53 7.28
N TYR A 684 -17.53 -22.34 6.05
CA TYR A 684 -18.91 -22.66 5.67
C TYR A 684 -19.20 -24.16 5.84
N LEU A 685 -18.29 -25.01 5.38
CA LEU A 685 -18.42 -26.47 5.49
C LEU A 685 -18.48 -26.90 6.96
N TYR A 686 -17.63 -26.34 7.82
CA TYR A 686 -17.62 -26.63 9.26
C TYR A 686 -18.97 -26.31 9.92
N GLU A 687 -19.58 -25.18 9.59
CA GLU A 687 -20.89 -24.79 10.14
C GLU A 687 -22.03 -25.69 9.68
N LYS A 688 -21.94 -26.28 8.49
CA LYS A 688 -23.00 -27.11 7.91
C LYS A 688 -22.88 -28.60 8.25
N VAL A 689 -21.66 -29.15 8.25
CA VAL A 689 -21.43 -30.60 8.38
C VAL A 689 -20.54 -30.99 9.55
N GLY A 690 -20.03 -30.02 10.32
CA GLY A 690 -19.11 -30.26 11.41
C GLY A 690 -17.69 -30.60 10.95
N ARG A 691 -16.77 -30.68 11.92
CA ARG A 691 -15.32 -30.78 11.67
C ARG A 691 -14.90 -32.03 10.93
N GLU A 692 -15.35 -33.21 11.38
CA GLU A 692 -14.89 -34.49 10.84
C GLU A 692 -15.21 -34.63 9.35
N LYS A 693 -16.45 -34.33 8.96
CA LYS A 693 -16.88 -34.39 7.55
C LYS A 693 -16.25 -33.27 6.72
N MET A 694 -16.07 -32.08 7.28
CA MET A 694 -15.35 -30.98 6.60
C MET A 694 -13.90 -31.39 6.27
N LEU A 695 -13.17 -31.97 7.23
CA LEU A 695 -11.79 -32.42 7.00
C LEU A 695 -11.72 -33.53 5.95
N ALA A 696 -12.67 -34.47 5.96
CA ALA A 696 -12.76 -35.51 4.94
C ALA A 696 -12.95 -34.92 3.53
N LEU A 697 -13.83 -33.92 3.39
CA LEU A 697 -14.05 -33.22 2.11
C LEU A 697 -12.82 -32.41 1.68
N CYS A 698 -12.18 -31.68 2.61
CA CYS A 698 -10.95 -30.94 2.35
C CYS A 698 -9.88 -31.87 1.77
N ASN A 699 -9.61 -33.01 2.42
CA ASN A 699 -8.57 -33.96 2.00
C ASN A 699 -8.85 -34.60 0.63
N GLN A 700 -10.11 -34.71 0.21
CA GLN A 700 -10.49 -35.29 -1.08
C GLN A 700 -10.38 -34.31 -2.25
N THR A 701 -10.59 -33.02 -1.98
CA THR A 701 -10.73 -31.99 -3.01
C THR A 701 -9.50 -31.09 -3.08
N GLN A 702 -8.98 -30.67 -1.92
CA GLN A 702 -7.88 -29.73 -1.79
C GLN A 702 -6.65 -30.47 -1.25
N PRO A 703 -5.72 -30.91 -2.12
CA PRO A 703 -4.50 -31.63 -1.71
C PRO A 703 -3.59 -30.82 -0.76
N GLY A 704 -3.80 -29.51 -0.72
CA GLY A 704 -3.13 -28.54 0.13
C GLY A 704 -1.86 -28.02 -0.50
N LEU A 705 -0.72 -28.73 -0.44
CA LEU A 705 0.54 -28.23 -1.02
C LEU A 705 0.69 -28.62 -2.50
N LEU A 706 0.92 -27.62 -3.35
CA LEU A 706 1.11 -27.75 -4.80
C LEU A 706 2.40 -27.08 -5.25
N TRP A 707 3.15 -27.74 -6.14
CA TRP A 707 4.24 -27.11 -6.90
C TRP A 707 3.64 -26.39 -8.12
N SER A 708 4.04 -25.17 -8.41
CA SER A 708 3.79 -24.50 -9.70
C SER A 708 5.12 -24.26 -10.39
N VAL A 709 5.29 -24.78 -11.60
CA VAL A 709 6.50 -24.56 -12.40
C VAL A 709 6.16 -23.64 -13.56
N ARG A 710 6.61 -22.38 -13.48
CA ARG A 710 6.42 -21.34 -14.49
C ARG A 710 7.48 -21.46 -15.58
N TYR A 711 7.04 -21.35 -16.84
CA TYR A 711 7.85 -21.31 -18.04
C TYR A 711 7.52 -20.03 -18.83
N PHE A 712 8.50 -19.16 -19.01
CA PHE A 712 8.29 -17.90 -19.73
C PHE A 712 9.52 -17.53 -20.58
N ARG A 713 9.34 -16.60 -21.51
CA ARG A 713 10.43 -15.95 -22.26
C ARG A 713 10.31 -14.44 -22.11
N PHE A 714 11.45 -13.75 -22.20
CA PHE A 714 11.45 -12.29 -22.13
C PHE A 714 10.67 -11.71 -23.30
N ARG A 715 9.73 -10.81 -22.99
CA ARG A 715 8.87 -10.12 -23.96
C ARG A 715 8.00 -11.05 -24.81
N ASP A 716 7.77 -12.27 -24.32
CA ASP A 716 6.82 -13.19 -24.90
C ASP A 716 5.63 -13.30 -23.94
N PRO A 717 4.42 -12.94 -24.38
CA PRO A 717 3.25 -13.03 -23.53
C PRO A 717 2.75 -14.46 -23.33
N THR A 718 3.22 -15.43 -24.13
CA THR A 718 2.89 -16.84 -23.92
C THR A 718 3.67 -17.40 -22.73
N GLU A 719 2.94 -17.73 -21.67
CA GLU A 719 3.47 -18.33 -20.45
C GLU A 719 2.73 -19.63 -20.11
N TYR A 720 3.50 -20.61 -19.64
CA TYR A 720 2.95 -21.89 -19.18
C TYR A 720 3.23 -22.05 -17.69
N HIS A 721 2.25 -22.50 -16.92
CA HIS A 721 2.46 -22.97 -15.56
C HIS A 721 2.01 -24.41 -15.45
N VAL A 722 2.88 -25.29 -14.95
CA VAL A 722 2.48 -26.67 -14.64
C VAL A 722 2.38 -26.80 -13.14
N GLU A 723 1.17 -27.04 -12.67
CA GLU A 723 0.88 -27.33 -11.27
C GLU A 723 0.92 -28.84 -11.01
N LEU A 724 1.63 -29.24 -9.97
CA LEU A 724 1.82 -30.63 -9.56
C LEU A 724 1.39 -30.82 -8.11
N ARG A 725 0.79 -31.97 -7.80
CA ARG A 725 0.56 -32.39 -6.41
C ARG A 725 1.90 -32.61 -5.69
N GLY A 726 1.88 -32.65 -4.36
CA GLY A 726 3.09 -32.86 -3.55
C GLY A 726 3.89 -34.15 -3.85
N ASP A 727 3.29 -35.13 -4.53
CA ASP A 727 3.96 -36.35 -5.02
C ASP A 727 4.53 -36.26 -6.45
N GLY A 728 4.30 -35.14 -7.15
CA GLY A 728 4.73 -34.89 -8.52
C GLY A 728 3.74 -35.30 -9.60
N SER A 729 2.54 -35.77 -9.25
CA SER A 729 1.47 -36.01 -10.22
C SER A 729 0.90 -34.70 -10.78
N GLU A 730 0.47 -34.71 -12.04
CA GLU A 730 -0.16 -33.56 -12.71
C GLU A 730 -1.41 -33.12 -11.94
N TYR A 731 -1.51 -31.81 -11.67
CA TYR A 731 -2.69 -31.16 -11.11
C TYR A 731 -3.34 -30.23 -12.14
N SER A 732 -2.56 -29.33 -12.75
CA SER A 732 -3.05 -28.48 -13.83
C SER A 732 -1.94 -28.11 -14.81
N LEU A 733 -2.27 -27.95 -16.09
CA LEU A 733 -1.48 -27.18 -17.04
C LEU A 733 -2.22 -25.86 -17.24
N ASN A 734 -1.57 -24.73 -16.98
CA ASN A 734 -2.14 -23.40 -17.17
C ASN A 734 -1.40 -22.68 -18.31
N LEU A 735 -2.16 -21.90 -19.08
CA LEU A 735 -1.69 -21.12 -20.22
C LEU A 735 -2.22 -19.69 -20.10
N THR A 736 -1.32 -18.73 -20.28
CA THR A 736 -1.63 -17.32 -20.48
C THR A 736 -1.00 -16.90 -21.81
N GLU A 737 -1.78 -16.28 -22.69
CA GLU A 737 -1.33 -15.79 -23.99
C GLU A 737 -2.25 -14.68 -24.52
N ASP A 738 -1.84 -14.04 -25.61
CA ASP A 738 -2.57 -12.93 -26.24
C ASP A 738 -3.85 -13.39 -26.94
N ASP A 739 -4.85 -12.51 -26.99
CA ASP A 739 -6.02 -12.59 -27.87
C ASP A 739 -5.66 -12.77 -29.37
N ASP A 740 -4.47 -12.29 -29.76
CA ASP A 740 -3.94 -12.41 -31.12
C ASP A 740 -3.15 -13.72 -31.35
N ALA A 741 -2.92 -14.54 -30.32
CA ALA A 741 -2.10 -15.74 -30.44
C ALA A 741 -2.77 -16.82 -31.33
N PRO A 742 -1.99 -17.54 -32.15
CA PRO A 742 -2.53 -18.52 -33.08
C PRO A 742 -3.10 -19.73 -32.33
N GLY A 743 -4.24 -20.24 -32.78
CA GLY A 743 -4.82 -21.46 -32.23
C GLY A 743 -5.82 -22.08 -33.19
N LYS A 744 -6.13 -23.36 -33.00
CA LYS A 744 -7.14 -24.02 -33.83
C LYS A 744 -8.54 -23.53 -33.44
N ARG A 745 -9.36 -23.23 -34.44
CA ARG A 745 -10.80 -23.07 -34.25
C ARG A 745 -11.46 -24.44 -34.30
N ILE A 746 -11.64 -25.06 -33.15
CA ILE A 746 -12.31 -26.36 -33.04
C ILE A 746 -13.80 -26.21 -32.76
N SER A 747 -14.56 -27.28 -33.02
CA SER A 747 -15.98 -27.31 -32.68
C SER A 747 -16.20 -27.55 -31.18
N GLU A 748 -17.36 -27.15 -30.66
CA GLU A 748 -17.75 -27.39 -29.25
C GLU A 748 -17.71 -28.87 -28.89
N LYS A 749 -18.11 -29.75 -29.82
CA LYS A 749 -18.09 -31.20 -29.63
C LYS A 749 -16.67 -31.74 -29.46
N GLU A 750 -15.72 -31.23 -30.26
CA GLU A 750 -14.30 -31.59 -30.14
C GLU A 750 -13.71 -31.04 -28.84
N ALA A 751 -13.97 -29.78 -28.51
CA ALA A 751 -13.51 -29.15 -27.27
C ALA A 751 -14.02 -29.90 -26.04
N THR A 752 -15.30 -30.30 -26.03
CA THR A 752 -15.92 -31.10 -24.97
C THR A 752 -15.24 -32.46 -24.83
N ALA A 753 -14.91 -33.12 -25.94
CA ALA A 753 -14.21 -34.41 -25.91
C ALA A 753 -12.79 -34.28 -25.32
N ILE A 754 -12.07 -33.21 -25.67
CA ILE A 754 -10.75 -32.89 -25.12
C ILE A 754 -10.84 -32.64 -23.61
N ALA A 755 -11.78 -31.79 -23.18
CA ALA A 755 -12.00 -31.47 -21.77
C ALA A 755 -12.31 -32.73 -20.94
N LEU A 756 -13.25 -33.57 -21.39
CA LEU A 756 -13.62 -34.81 -20.70
C LEU A 756 -12.48 -35.82 -20.63
N ALA A 757 -11.66 -35.91 -21.69
CA ALA A 757 -10.49 -36.79 -21.71
C ALA A 757 -9.42 -36.33 -20.69
N TYR A 758 -9.18 -35.03 -20.60
CA TYR A 758 -8.25 -34.44 -19.64
C TYR A 758 -8.68 -34.71 -18.19
N ILE A 759 -9.94 -34.40 -17.83
CA ILE A 759 -10.46 -34.61 -16.47
C ILE A 759 -10.35 -36.07 -16.04
N LYS A 760 -10.72 -37.03 -16.92
CA LYS A 760 -10.62 -38.46 -16.61
C LYS A 760 -9.19 -38.94 -16.38
N ARG A 761 -8.20 -38.29 -17.01
CA ARG A 761 -6.77 -38.62 -16.89
C ARG A 761 -6.16 -38.01 -15.63
N VAL A 762 -6.40 -36.71 -15.40
CA VAL A 762 -5.68 -35.89 -14.40
C VAL A 762 -6.41 -35.84 -13.05
N HIS A 763 -7.75 -35.87 -13.08
CA HIS A 763 -8.61 -35.82 -11.89
C HIS A 763 -9.52 -37.06 -11.75
N PRO A 764 -8.95 -38.29 -11.68
CA PRO A 764 -9.73 -39.52 -11.52
C PRO A 764 -10.51 -39.60 -10.19
N GLU A 765 -10.21 -38.72 -9.23
CA GLU A 765 -10.97 -38.52 -8.00
C GLU A 765 -12.43 -38.13 -8.27
N TYR A 766 -12.71 -37.43 -9.37
CA TYR A 766 -14.07 -37.05 -9.76
C TYR A 766 -14.73 -38.15 -10.60
N LYS A 767 -15.56 -38.98 -9.96
CA LYS A 767 -16.25 -40.10 -10.63
C LYS A 767 -17.63 -39.73 -11.19
N ASN A 768 -18.41 -38.98 -10.41
CA ASN A 768 -19.84 -38.71 -10.67
C ASN A 768 -20.11 -37.25 -11.09
N PHE A 769 -19.22 -36.62 -11.85
CA PHE A 769 -19.39 -35.24 -12.27
C PHE A 769 -20.33 -35.11 -13.48
N LYS A 770 -21.00 -33.96 -13.59
CA LYS A 770 -21.90 -33.62 -14.71
C LYS A 770 -21.45 -32.31 -15.32
N LEU A 771 -21.36 -32.28 -16.65
CA LEU A 771 -21.13 -31.03 -17.38
C LEU A 771 -22.34 -30.12 -17.14
N SER A 772 -22.10 -28.99 -16.47
CA SER A 772 -23.14 -28.01 -16.15
C SER A 772 -23.16 -26.86 -17.14
N LYS A 773 -22.02 -26.49 -17.71
CA LYS A 773 -21.87 -25.29 -18.55
C LYS A 773 -20.81 -25.46 -19.63
N VAL A 774 -21.09 -24.89 -20.81
CA VAL A 774 -20.09 -24.61 -21.85
C VAL A 774 -20.27 -23.16 -22.29
N SER A 775 -19.17 -22.42 -22.36
CA SER A 775 -19.10 -21.04 -22.86
C SER A 775 -17.92 -20.89 -23.81
N TRP A 776 -17.95 -19.87 -24.66
CA TRP A 776 -16.87 -19.61 -25.62
C TRP A 776 -16.64 -18.12 -25.86
N GLU A 777 -15.41 -17.79 -26.24
CA GLU A 777 -14.99 -16.45 -26.66
C GLU A 777 -14.24 -16.55 -27.99
N ASP A 778 -14.63 -15.70 -28.95
CA ASP A 778 -13.98 -15.62 -30.25
C ASP A 778 -12.83 -14.61 -30.19
N GLU A 779 -11.63 -15.15 -30.03
CA GLU A 779 -10.40 -14.41 -30.25
C GLU A 779 -10.14 -14.15 -31.73
N LYS A 780 -9.11 -13.35 -32.05
CA LYS A 780 -8.81 -12.99 -33.44
C LYS A 780 -8.51 -14.22 -34.30
N ASN A 781 -7.63 -15.10 -33.80
CA ASN A 781 -7.12 -16.24 -34.56
C ASN A 781 -7.64 -17.61 -34.10
N ARG A 782 -8.34 -17.69 -32.96
CA ARG A 782 -8.83 -18.94 -32.37
C ARG A 782 -10.20 -18.77 -31.71
N ARG A 783 -10.73 -19.85 -31.16
CA ARG A 783 -11.91 -19.84 -30.30
C ARG A 783 -11.58 -20.62 -29.04
N ASP A 784 -11.80 -19.99 -27.90
CA ASP A 784 -11.49 -20.58 -26.61
C ASP A 784 -12.78 -20.99 -25.91
N TYR A 785 -12.77 -22.18 -25.30
CA TYR A 785 -13.92 -22.75 -24.61
C TYR A 785 -13.66 -22.81 -23.11
N SER A 786 -14.68 -22.48 -22.32
CA SER A 786 -14.67 -22.65 -20.86
C SER A 786 -15.77 -23.63 -20.46
N PHE A 787 -15.39 -24.67 -19.72
CA PHE A 787 -16.26 -25.73 -19.24
C PHE A 787 -16.42 -25.64 -17.72
N GLU A 788 -17.64 -25.83 -17.23
CA GLU A 788 -17.94 -25.94 -15.81
C GLU A 788 -18.63 -27.27 -15.54
N PHE A 789 -18.20 -27.96 -14.49
CA PHE A 789 -18.72 -29.25 -14.08
C PHE A 789 -19.17 -29.19 -12.62
N GLY A 790 -20.34 -29.76 -12.33
CA GLY A 790 -20.83 -29.97 -10.97
C GLY A 790 -20.53 -31.38 -10.46
N VAL A 791 -20.17 -31.51 -9.19
CA VAL A 791 -19.99 -32.81 -8.51
C VAL A 791 -21.05 -32.96 -7.41
N PRO A 792 -22.20 -33.60 -7.71
CA PRO A 792 -23.32 -33.68 -6.76
C PRO A 792 -22.97 -34.35 -5.42
N GLU A 793 -22.01 -35.27 -5.41
CA GLU A 793 -21.56 -35.99 -4.22
C GLU A 793 -20.89 -35.07 -3.18
N TYR A 794 -20.30 -33.96 -3.62
CA TYR A 794 -19.57 -33.00 -2.77
C TYR A 794 -20.38 -31.76 -2.42
N GLN A 795 -21.68 -31.74 -2.73
CA GLN A 795 -22.57 -30.65 -2.34
C GLN A 795 -22.71 -30.60 -0.81
N VAL A 796 -22.56 -29.40 -0.24
CA VAL A 796 -22.73 -29.15 1.20
C VAL A 796 -23.71 -28.02 1.43
N GLY A 797 -24.88 -28.34 2.01
CA GLY A 797 -25.97 -27.38 2.13
C GLY A 797 -26.30 -26.77 0.77
N ASP A 798 -26.35 -25.43 0.72
CA ASP A 798 -26.62 -24.66 -0.50
C ASP A 798 -25.36 -24.36 -1.34
N ALA A 799 -24.19 -24.90 -0.96
CA ALA A 799 -22.95 -24.71 -1.70
C ALA A 799 -22.65 -25.91 -2.62
N PRO A 800 -22.92 -25.82 -3.94
CA PRO A 800 -22.50 -26.84 -4.87
C PRO A 800 -20.98 -26.81 -5.03
N TYR A 801 -20.38 -28.00 -5.14
CA TYR A 801 -18.98 -28.12 -5.53
C TYR A 801 -18.87 -28.12 -7.05
N ARG A 802 -18.06 -27.21 -7.59
CA ARG A 802 -17.83 -27.11 -9.03
C ARG A 802 -16.35 -27.00 -9.34
N PHE A 803 -15.98 -27.50 -10.51
CA PHE A 803 -14.67 -27.27 -11.10
C PHE A 803 -14.83 -26.80 -12.54
N SER A 804 -13.85 -26.03 -13.01
CA SER A 804 -13.79 -25.52 -14.37
C SER A 804 -12.49 -25.88 -15.05
N LEU A 805 -12.54 -25.95 -16.38
CA LEU A 805 -11.42 -26.21 -17.26
C LEU A 805 -11.60 -25.36 -18.52
N GLN A 806 -10.51 -24.79 -19.03
CA GLN A 806 -10.51 -24.13 -20.32
C GLN A 806 -9.92 -25.04 -21.40
N VAL A 807 -10.35 -24.84 -22.65
CA VAL A 807 -9.69 -25.39 -23.82
C VAL A 807 -9.36 -24.22 -24.73
N VAL A 808 -8.10 -23.82 -24.73
CA VAL A 808 -7.56 -22.71 -25.52
C VAL A 808 -7.04 -23.29 -26.84
N GLY A 809 -7.69 -22.93 -27.95
CA GLY A 809 -7.52 -23.64 -29.21
C GLY A 809 -7.85 -25.14 -29.08
N ASP A 810 -6.84 -26.01 -29.07
CA ASP A 810 -6.97 -27.46 -28.84
C ASP A 810 -6.24 -27.98 -27.59
N LEU A 811 -5.78 -27.08 -26.71
CA LEU A 811 -5.07 -27.42 -25.48
C LEU A 811 -6.00 -27.31 -24.26
N PRO A 812 -6.23 -28.40 -23.50
CA PRO A 812 -6.91 -28.31 -22.21
C PRO A 812 -5.99 -27.68 -21.16
N CYS A 813 -6.44 -26.61 -20.52
CA CYS A 813 -5.65 -25.86 -19.54
C CYS A 813 -6.52 -25.13 -18.50
N ASN A 814 -5.87 -24.45 -17.54
CA ASN A 814 -6.49 -23.55 -16.56
C ASN A 814 -7.57 -24.25 -15.72
N PHE A 815 -7.24 -25.42 -15.15
CA PHE A 815 -8.13 -26.12 -14.22
C PHE A 815 -8.27 -25.34 -12.90
N SER A 816 -9.48 -25.24 -12.39
CA SER A 816 -9.76 -24.67 -11.08
C SER A 816 -10.99 -25.30 -10.44
N GLN A 817 -11.12 -25.17 -9.11
CA GLN A 817 -12.22 -25.77 -8.34
C GLN A 817 -12.59 -24.87 -7.17
N ALA A 818 -13.85 -24.92 -6.76
CA ALA A 818 -14.33 -24.27 -5.55
C ALA A 818 -15.70 -24.81 -5.13
N TRP A 819 -15.99 -24.74 -3.83
CA TRP A 819 -17.38 -24.65 -3.37
C TRP A 819 -17.92 -23.25 -3.68
N GLN A 820 -19.04 -23.18 -4.39
CA GLN A 820 -19.75 -21.92 -4.60
C GLN A 820 -20.48 -21.55 -3.31
N ILE A 821 -19.78 -20.85 -2.42
CA ILE A 821 -20.33 -20.43 -1.14
C ILE A 821 -21.48 -19.45 -1.38
N PRO A 822 -22.67 -19.67 -0.77
CA PRO A 822 -23.78 -18.75 -0.89
C PRO A 822 -23.38 -17.33 -0.49
N GLU A 823 -23.66 -16.36 -1.37
CA GLU A 823 -23.42 -14.95 -1.10
C GLU A 823 -24.25 -14.51 0.10
N ALA A 824 -25.47 -15.02 0.27
CA ALA A 824 -26.31 -14.79 1.46
C ALA A 824 -25.58 -15.09 2.78
N TRP A 825 -24.91 -16.24 2.87
CA TRP A 825 -24.12 -16.58 4.04
C TRP A 825 -22.91 -15.65 4.21
N SER A 826 -22.22 -15.36 3.10
CA SER A 826 -21.04 -14.48 3.10
C SER A 826 -21.37 -13.05 3.52
N PHE A 827 -22.49 -12.52 3.04
CA PHE A 827 -22.95 -11.18 3.33
C PHE A 827 -23.39 -11.06 4.80
N GLU A 828 -24.21 -11.99 5.30
CA GLU A 828 -24.55 -12.04 6.73
C GLU A 828 -23.30 -12.18 7.61
N ARG A 829 -22.27 -12.90 7.14
CA ARG A 829 -20.97 -12.96 7.82
C ARG A 829 -20.25 -11.62 7.78
N SER A 830 -20.26 -10.91 6.66
CA SER A 830 -19.59 -9.62 6.50
C SER A 830 -20.25 -8.46 7.23
N LYS A 831 -21.53 -8.61 7.65
CA LYS A 831 -22.27 -7.53 8.30
C LYS A 831 -21.57 -7.04 9.57
N ALA A 832 -21.23 -5.76 9.58
CA ALA A 832 -20.66 -5.11 10.75
C ALA A 832 -21.76 -4.83 11.77
N ARG A 833 -21.44 -5.02 13.05
CA ARG A 833 -22.29 -4.65 14.17
C ARG A 833 -21.92 -3.24 14.64
N PRO A 834 -22.85 -2.46 15.21
CA PRO A 834 -22.56 -1.08 15.62
C PRO A 834 -21.39 -0.93 16.58
N TYR A 835 -21.18 -1.91 17.46
CA TYR A 835 -20.06 -1.89 18.37
C TYR A 835 -18.71 -2.14 17.66
N ASP A 836 -18.67 -2.80 16.50
CA ASP A 836 -17.42 -3.07 15.77
C ASP A 836 -16.74 -1.75 15.38
N THR A 837 -17.54 -0.80 14.88
CA THR A 837 -17.13 0.57 14.54
C THR A 837 -16.64 1.34 15.75
N VAL A 838 -17.36 1.26 16.88
CA VAL A 838 -16.95 1.91 18.14
C VAL A 838 -15.62 1.36 18.63
N LEU A 839 -15.43 0.05 18.56
CA LEU A 839 -14.20 -0.62 19.01
C LEU A 839 -13.04 -0.36 18.04
N GLU A 840 -13.28 -0.26 16.73
CA GLU A 840 -12.29 0.20 15.74
C GLU A 840 -11.79 1.60 16.07
N ASN A 841 -12.71 2.52 16.32
CA ASN A 841 -12.39 3.90 16.71
C ASN A 841 -11.63 3.93 18.05
N LEU A 842 -12.03 3.12 19.03
CA LEU A 842 -11.32 2.99 20.31
C LEU A 842 -9.88 2.51 20.11
N ARG A 843 -9.64 1.50 19.26
CA ARG A 843 -8.29 1.02 18.92
C ARG A 843 -7.46 2.12 18.28
N LEU A 844 -8.02 2.83 17.30
CA LEU A 844 -7.36 3.93 16.60
C LEU A 844 -6.96 5.06 17.57
N TYR A 845 -7.90 5.57 18.37
CA TYR A 845 -7.62 6.67 19.30
C TYR A 845 -6.65 6.26 20.42
N SER A 846 -6.73 5.01 20.89
CA SER A 846 -5.77 4.48 21.86
C SER A 846 -4.36 4.41 21.28
N ALA A 847 -4.22 3.96 20.03
CA ALA A 847 -2.94 3.96 19.32
C ALA A 847 -2.38 5.37 19.12
N VAL A 848 -3.22 6.34 18.72
CA VAL A 848 -2.83 7.75 18.60
C VAL A 848 -2.39 8.33 19.95
N ALA A 849 -3.13 8.06 21.02
CA ALA A 849 -2.79 8.53 22.37
C ALA A 849 -1.43 7.98 22.85
N VAL A 850 -1.20 6.67 22.66
CA VAL A 850 0.09 6.03 22.96
C VAL A 850 1.20 6.65 22.11
N GLY A 851 0.96 6.87 20.81
CA GLY A 851 1.91 7.52 19.89
C GLY A 851 2.30 8.93 20.35
N ILE A 852 1.35 9.74 20.81
CA ILE A 852 1.61 11.09 21.36
C ILE A 852 2.47 11.01 22.62
N VAL A 853 2.16 10.09 23.55
CA VAL A 853 2.94 9.91 24.79
C VAL A 853 4.38 9.50 24.46
N LEU A 854 4.56 8.58 23.51
CA LEU A 854 5.89 8.16 23.04
C LEU A 854 6.64 9.31 22.37
N LEU A 855 5.98 10.12 21.54
CA LEU A 855 6.57 11.29 20.91
C LEU A 855 7.04 12.32 21.94
N VAL A 856 6.22 12.62 22.95
CA VAL A 856 6.58 13.52 24.06
C VAL A 856 7.80 12.99 24.82
N TRP A 857 7.85 11.68 25.05
CA TRP A 857 9.01 11.05 25.69
C TRP A 857 10.28 11.21 24.84
N VAL A 858 10.23 10.89 23.55
CA VAL A 858 11.36 11.03 22.62
C VAL A 858 11.83 12.49 22.52
N VAL A 859 10.92 13.46 22.47
CA VAL A 859 11.26 14.90 22.51
C VAL A 859 11.97 15.26 23.83
N GLY A 860 11.52 14.71 24.95
CA GLY A 860 12.20 14.84 26.24
C GLY A 860 13.63 14.29 26.22
N LEU A 861 13.82 13.10 25.63
CA LEU A 861 15.14 12.48 25.44
C LEU A 861 16.07 13.29 24.54
N LEU A 862 15.53 13.95 23.51
CA LEU A 862 16.32 14.82 22.63
C LEU A 862 16.80 16.06 23.37
N ARG A 863 15.90 16.71 24.14
CA ARG A 863 16.21 17.94 24.89
C ARG A 863 17.19 17.72 26.05
N SER A 864 17.31 16.50 26.56
CA SER A 864 18.30 16.16 27.60
C SER A 864 19.72 15.99 27.06
N GLY A 865 19.90 15.91 25.73
CA GLY A 865 21.22 15.74 25.10
C GLY A 865 21.82 14.34 25.20
N VAL A 866 21.05 13.35 25.65
CA VAL A 866 21.55 11.99 25.92
C VAL A 866 21.75 11.17 24.63
N MET A 867 21.07 11.53 23.53
CA MET A 867 21.19 10.84 22.23
C MET A 867 22.55 11.13 21.56
N ARG A 868 23.30 10.07 21.18
CA ARG A 868 24.51 10.16 20.35
C ARG A 868 24.32 9.34 19.07
N PHE A 869 24.68 9.93 17.92
CA PHE A 869 24.38 9.36 16.60
C PHE A 869 25.53 8.54 15.97
N ARG A 870 26.79 8.73 16.40
CA ARG A 870 27.97 8.15 15.70
C ARG A 870 27.98 6.62 15.67
N ALA A 871 27.82 5.96 16.82
CA ALA A 871 27.85 4.50 16.88
C ALA A 871 26.64 3.86 16.17
N PRO A 872 25.38 4.33 16.40
CA PRO A 872 24.23 3.88 15.61
C PRO A 872 24.43 4.04 14.10
N LEU A 873 25.04 5.15 13.66
CA LEU A 873 25.30 5.40 12.24
C LEU A 873 26.21 4.34 11.61
N VAL A 874 27.34 4.02 12.25
CA VAL A 874 28.28 3.03 11.73
C VAL A 874 27.66 1.63 11.68
N VAL A 875 26.94 1.23 12.73
CA VAL A 875 26.27 -0.08 12.77
C VAL A 875 25.18 -0.15 11.70
N ALA A 876 24.40 0.91 11.55
CA ALA A 876 23.36 0.99 10.52
C ALA A 876 23.94 0.89 9.11
N LEU A 877 25.06 1.58 8.82
CA LEU A 877 25.75 1.49 7.52
C LEU A 877 26.23 0.07 7.20
N LEU A 878 26.78 -0.63 8.20
CA LEU A 878 27.25 -2.00 8.01
C LEU A 878 26.09 -2.97 7.77
N LEU A 879 25.01 -2.87 8.56
CA LEU A 879 23.85 -3.75 8.39
C LEU A 879 23.03 -3.44 7.15
N ALA A 880 23.07 -2.21 6.65
CA ALA A 880 22.43 -1.84 5.39
C ALA A 880 23.02 -2.58 4.18
N LEU A 881 24.22 -3.17 4.31
CA LEU A 881 24.84 -3.99 3.26
C LEU A 881 24.40 -5.46 3.31
N VAL A 882 23.83 -5.94 4.43
CA VAL A 882 23.39 -7.33 4.59
C VAL A 882 22.35 -7.74 3.53
N PRO A 883 21.33 -6.92 3.20
CA PRO A 883 20.38 -7.29 2.17
C PRO A 883 21.00 -7.53 0.79
N LEU A 884 22.19 -6.97 0.49
CA LEU A 884 22.90 -7.27 -0.77
C LEU A 884 23.29 -8.75 -0.85
N LEU A 885 23.68 -9.35 0.29
CA LEU A 885 23.99 -10.77 0.38
C LEU A 885 22.73 -11.62 0.34
N GLU A 886 21.66 -11.14 0.98
CA GLU A 886 20.36 -11.84 0.97
C GLU A 886 19.78 -11.94 -0.44
N GLN A 887 19.95 -10.90 -1.27
CA GLN A 887 19.52 -10.97 -2.67
C GLN A 887 20.29 -12.01 -3.50
N VAL A 888 21.54 -12.31 -3.14
CA VAL A 888 22.27 -13.42 -3.77
C VAL A 888 21.64 -14.76 -3.36
N ASN A 889 21.19 -14.89 -2.11
CA ASN A 889 20.49 -16.08 -1.63
C ASN A 889 19.12 -16.26 -2.33
N HIS A 890 18.43 -15.17 -2.64
CA HIS A 890 17.15 -15.12 -3.38
C HIS A 890 17.27 -15.18 -4.91
N LEU A 891 18.47 -15.42 -5.47
CA LEU A 891 18.62 -15.51 -6.92
C LEU A 891 17.70 -16.56 -7.58
N PRO A 892 17.35 -17.72 -6.95
CA PRO A 892 16.39 -18.66 -7.52
C PRO A 892 15.01 -18.06 -7.81
N SER A 893 14.55 -17.12 -6.99
CA SER A 893 13.25 -16.44 -7.18
C SER A 893 13.38 -15.06 -7.81
N PHE A 894 14.57 -14.63 -8.25
CA PHE A 894 14.81 -13.29 -8.78
C PHE A 894 13.83 -12.89 -9.90
N TRP A 895 13.45 -13.85 -10.76
CA TRP A 895 12.56 -13.64 -11.89
C TRP A 895 11.08 -14.01 -11.61
N SER A 896 10.72 -14.40 -10.38
CA SER A 896 9.37 -14.89 -10.05
C SER A 896 8.27 -13.88 -10.38
N GLY A 897 8.54 -12.59 -10.14
CA GLY A 897 7.61 -11.49 -10.41
C GLY A 897 7.85 -10.76 -11.72
N TYR A 898 8.61 -11.32 -12.68
CA TYR A 898 8.76 -10.72 -14.00
C TYR A 898 7.43 -10.73 -14.76
N SER A 899 7.09 -9.61 -15.39
CA SER A 899 5.98 -9.50 -16.35
C SER A 899 6.56 -9.36 -17.76
N SER A 900 5.99 -10.09 -18.73
CA SER A 900 6.39 -10.05 -20.14
C SER A 900 6.22 -8.66 -20.78
N GLU A 901 5.47 -7.75 -20.15
CA GLU A 901 5.32 -6.35 -20.54
C GLU A 901 6.60 -5.53 -20.33
N LEU A 902 7.45 -5.95 -19.39
CA LEU A 902 8.69 -5.27 -19.03
C LEU A 902 9.87 -5.78 -19.87
N THR A 903 10.81 -4.89 -20.15
CA THR A 903 12.13 -5.35 -20.60
C THR A 903 12.89 -5.98 -19.43
N ASP A 904 13.76 -6.93 -19.73
CA ASP A 904 14.67 -7.56 -18.78
C ASP A 904 15.54 -6.52 -18.04
N ILE A 905 16.08 -5.53 -18.77
CA ILE A 905 16.87 -4.44 -18.19
C ILE A 905 16.02 -3.56 -17.26
N THR A 906 14.79 -3.22 -17.66
CA THR A 906 13.88 -2.44 -16.80
C THR A 906 13.61 -3.21 -15.51
N TYR A 907 13.26 -4.48 -15.60
CA TYR A 907 13.01 -5.33 -14.44
C TYR A 907 14.23 -5.45 -13.52
N ILE A 908 15.42 -5.74 -14.07
CA ILE A 908 16.67 -5.81 -13.29
C ILE A 908 16.93 -4.48 -12.58
N THR A 909 16.71 -3.36 -13.27
CA THR A 909 16.93 -2.02 -12.70
C THR A 909 15.92 -1.73 -11.59
N GLU A 910 14.65 -2.09 -11.76
CA GLU A 910 13.62 -1.97 -10.72
C GLU A 910 13.93 -2.83 -9.50
N ARG A 911 14.41 -4.07 -9.70
CA ARG A 911 14.84 -4.95 -8.60
C ARG A 911 16.07 -4.40 -7.88
N ALA A 912 17.07 -3.91 -8.61
CA ALA A 912 18.24 -3.25 -8.04
C ALA A 912 17.85 -1.99 -7.24
N LEU A 913 16.88 -1.24 -7.74
CA LEU A 913 16.37 -0.05 -7.09
C LEU A 913 15.59 -0.38 -5.81
N SER A 914 14.71 -1.38 -5.86
CA SER A 914 14.01 -1.92 -4.70
C SER A 914 15.00 -2.40 -3.63
N LEU A 915 16.11 -3.04 -4.04
CA LEU A 915 17.20 -3.40 -3.14
C LEU A 915 17.83 -2.18 -2.48
N VAL A 916 18.14 -1.11 -3.23
CA VAL A 916 18.66 0.14 -2.64
C VAL A 916 17.67 0.75 -1.64
N GLN A 917 16.38 0.76 -1.98
CA GLN A 917 15.33 1.24 -1.08
C GLN A 917 15.24 0.38 0.19
N HIS A 918 15.32 -0.95 0.05
CA HIS A 918 15.33 -1.88 1.17
C HIS A 918 16.56 -1.69 2.06
N CYS A 919 17.77 -1.58 1.49
CA CYS A 919 19.01 -1.23 2.21
C CYS A 919 18.86 0.10 2.97
N GLY A 920 18.27 1.11 2.33
CA GLY A 920 17.96 2.41 2.96
C GLY A 920 16.96 2.26 4.11
N GLY A 921 15.92 1.45 3.95
CA GLY A 921 14.94 1.14 4.99
C GLY A 921 15.58 0.44 6.19
N VAL A 922 16.44 -0.56 5.96
CA VAL A 922 17.24 -1.23 6.99
C VAL A 922 18.12 -0.22 7.73
N PHE A 923 18.86 0.61 6.99
CA PHE A 923 19.70 1.66 7.55
C PHE A 923 18.90 2.55 8.51
N TRP A 924 17.76 3.10 8.07
CA TRP A 924 16.98 4.03 8.89
C TRP A 924 16.35 3.35 10.11
N ARG A 925 15.78 2.16 9.93
CA ARG A 925 15.19 1.38 11.02
C ARG A 925 16.23 1.06 12.10
N VAL A 926 17.41 0.58 11.71
CA VAL A 926 18.51 0.28 12.64
C VAL A 926 19.03 1.56 13.30
N PHE A 927 19.28 2.60 12.52
CA PHE A 927 19.82 3.87 13.03
C PHE A 927 18.91 4.50 14.10
N LEU A 928 17.60 4.60 13.84
CA LEU A 928 16.64 5.21 14.76
C LEU A 928 16.49 4.37 16.03
N THR A 929 16.32 3.06 15.89
CA THR A 929 16.14 2.14 17.03
C THR A 929 17.38 2.09 17.91
N LEU A 930 18.59 2.01 17.34
CA LEU A 930 19.83 2.02 18.12
C LEU A 930 20.11 3.38 18.77
N THR A 931 19.75 4.48 18.10
CA THR A 931 19.86 5.82 18.70
C THR A 931 18.99 5.95 19.94
N LEU A 932 17.74 5.49 19.86
CA LEU A 932 16.83 5.47 21.01
C LEU A 932 17.32 4.50 22.10
N CYS A 933 17.71 3.28 21.72
CA CYS A 933 18.25 2.27 22.64
C CYS A 933 19.44 2.79 23.45
N PHE A 934 20.45 3.36 22.79
CA PHE A 934 21.62 3.89 23.50
C PHE A 934 21.27 5.07 24.41
N ALA A 935 20.30 5.89 24.02
CA ALA A 935 19.85 6.99 24.86
C ALA A 935 19.14 6.48 26.12
N VAL A 936 18.25 5.48 25.96
CA VAL A 936 17.57 4.81 27.07
C VAL A 936 18.58 4.09 27.97
N PHE A 937 19.53 3.35 27.39
CA PHE A 937 20.55 2.65 28.15
C PHE A 937 21.36 3.59 29.04
N ARG A 938 21.76 4.77 28.52
CA ARG A 938 22.45 5.80 29.32
C ARG A 938 21.61 6.34 30.46
N LEU A 939 20.32 6.59 30.23
CA LEU A 939 19.42 6.99 31.32
C LEU A 939 19.27 5.92 32.40
N LEU A 940 19.40 4.65 32.02
CA LEU A 940 19.31 3.53 32.95
C LEU A 940 20.68 3.14 33.54
N GLN A 941 21.80 3.76 33.15
CA GLN A 941 23.13 3.48 33.73
C GLN A 941 23.16 3.58 35.26
N PRO A 942 22.55 4.59 35.91
CA PRO A 942 22.48 4.66 37.38
C PRO A 942 21.75 3.47 38.02
N VAL A 943 20.82 2.85 37.29
CA VAL A 943 20.05 1.68 37.72
C VAL A 943 20.85 0.39 37.51
N PHE A 944 21.50 0.27 36.36
CA PHE A 944 22.24 -0.94 35.98
C PHE A 944 23.65 -1.03 36.58
N LYS A 945 24.23 0.10 37.00
CA LYS A 945 25.61 0.21 37.52
C LYS A 945 26.68 -0.44 36.61
N THR A 946 26.42 -0.50 35.30
CA THR A 946 27.32 -1.11 34.31
C THR A 946 27.24 -0.41 32.97
N GLU A 947 28.28 -0.57 32.17
CA GLU A 947 28.33 -0.11 30.78
C GLU A 947 28.02 -1.24 29.79
N LEU A 948 27.48 -0.85 28.62
CA LEU A 948 27.07 -1.80 27.58
C LEU A 948 28.26 -2.57 26.98
N PHE A 949 29.38 -1.91 26.75
CA PHE A 949 30.53 -2.52 26.07
C PHE A 949 31.24 -3.59 26.92
N PRO A 950 31.57 -3.37 28.20
CA PRO A 950 32.10 -4.42 29.08
C PRO A 950 31.17 -5.64 29.18
N LEU A 951 29.86 -5.41 29.24
CA LEU A 951 28.85 -6.48 29.28
C LEU A 951 28.90 -7.37 28.02
N LEU A 952 28.90 -6.76 26.83
CA LEU A 952 29.02 -7.48 25.56
C LEU A 952 30.39 -8.16 25.42
N SER A 953 31.45 -7.50 25.89
CA SER A 953 32.81 -8.08 25.90
C SER A 953 32.88 -9.32 26.78
N ALA A 954 32.30 -9.31 27.99
CA ALA A 954 32.29 -10.46 28.88
C ALA A 954 31.56 -11.68 28.27
N ALA A 955 30.51 -11.46 27.47
CA ALA A 955 29.77 -12.52 26.81
C ALA A 955 30.45 -13.06 25.54
N PHE A 956 31.01 -12.19 24.69
CA PHE A 956 31.47 -12.59 23.35
C PHE A 956 32.99 -12.52 23.15
N LYS A 957 33.70 -11.63 23.87
CA LYS A 957 35.16 -11.42 23.72
C LYS A 957 35.81 -11.05 25.07
N PRO A 958 36.00 -12.01 26.00
CA PRO A 958 36.45 -11.74 27.36
C PRO A 958 37.90 -11.24 27.39
N ARG A 959 38.20 -10.22 28.20
CA ARG A 959 39.52 -9.55 28.22
C ARG A 959 40.41 -9.99 29.40
N GLY A 960 39.89 -10.76 30.36
CA GLY A 960 40.65 -11.31 31.49
C GLY A 960 40.21 -12.71 31.93
N VAL A 961 40.87 -13.27 32.96
CA VAL A 961 40.55 -14.63 33.49
C VAL A 961 39.16 -14.67 34.13
N VAL A 962 38.80 -13.64 34.91
CA VAL A 962 37.46 -13.50 35.52
C VAL A 962 36.39 -13.45 34.42
N ASP A 963 36.55 -12.58 33.42
CA ASP A 963 35.63 -12.52 32.27
C ASP A 963 35.50 -13.85 31.54
N ARG A 964 36.60 -14.61 31.40
CA ARG A 964 36.57 -15.95 30.75
C ARG A 964 35.77 -16.95 31.55
N LEU A 965 35.87 -16.95 32.88
CA LEU A 965 35.07 -17.82 33.76
C LEU A 965 33.60 -17.39 33.75
N THR A 966 33.34 -16.09 33.81
CA THR A 966 32.01 -15.48 33.70
C THR A 966 31.35 -15.75 32.35
N GLN A 967 32.12 -15.75 31.26
CA GLN A 967 31.63 -16.05 29.91
C GLN A 967 30.92 -17.41 29.86
N ARG A 968 31.51 -18.43 30.47
CA ARG A 968 30.92 -19.78 30.49
C ARG A 968 29.56 -19.78 31.19
N GLU A 969 29.47 -19.13 32.35
CA GLU A 969 28.22 -19.07 33.12
C GLU A 969 27.15 -18.24 32.38
N LEU A 970 27.53 -17.14 31.73
CA LEU A 970 26.65 -16.34 30.87
C LEU A 970 26.05 -17.16 29.73
N TRP A 971 26.85 -17.97 29.04
CA TRP A 971 26.34 -18.79 27.94
C TRP A 971 25.41 -19.91 28.42
N ILE A 972 25.77 -20.63 29.49
CA ILE A 972 24.92 -21.70 30.04
C ILE A 972 23.60 -21.13 30.53
N ASP A 973 23.62 -20.08 31.36
CA ASP A 973 22.40 -19.48 31.89
C ASP A 973 21.60 -18.76 30.81
N GLY A 974 22.26 -18.22 29.77
CA GLY A 974 21.62 -17.60 28.62
C GLY A 974 20.83 -18.61 27.79
N ILE A 975 21.43 -19.76 27.47
CA ILE A 975 20.76 -20.85 26.77
C ILE A 975 19.58 -21.36 27.59
N ILE A 976 19.76 -21.62 28.89
CA ILE A 976 18.67 -22.09 29.75
C ILE A 976 17.54 -21.06 29.81
N ALA A 977 17.84 -19.78 30.01
CA ALA A 977 16.83 -18.72 30.03
C ALA A 977 16.05 -18.63 28.71
N ALA A 978 16.74 -18.71 27.57
CA ALA A 978 16.14 -18.68 26.24
C ALA A 978 15.23 -19.90 25.98
N VAL A 979 15.74 -21.10 26.23
CA VAL A 979 14.99 -22.35 26.02
C VAL A 979 13.79 -22.44 26.98
N THR A 980 13.94 -21.96 28.22
CA THR A 980 12.82 -21.93 29.18
C THR A 980 11.73 -20.95 28.78
N ILE A 981 12.07 -19.73 28.37
CA ILE A 981 11.03 -18.79 27.93
C ILE A 981 10.36 -19.26 26.63
N GLU A 982 11.12 -19.89 25.75
CA GLU A 982 10.59 -20.45 24.52
C GLU A 982 9.62 -21.59 24.80
N ALA A 983 10.01 -22.54 25.65
CA ALA A 983 9.13 -23.61 26.09
C ALA A 983 7.81 -23.10 26.70
N LEU A 984 7.87 -22.03 27.50
CA LEU A 984 6.67 -21.39 28.07
C LEU A 984 5.82 -20.69 27.00
N THR A 985 6.46 -20.08 26.00
CA THR A 985 5.78 -19.41 24.88
C THR A 985 5.09 -20.44 23.98
N GLN A 986 5.75 -21.55 23.67
CA GLN A 986 5.16 -22.66 22.91
C GLN A 986 4.01 -23.31 23.67
N LEU A 987 4.16 -23.56 24.98
CA LEU A 987 3.08 -24.09 25.80
C LEU A 987 1.85 -23.16 25.81
N ARG A 988 2.06 -21.84 25.87
CA ARG A 988 0.99 -20.85 25.74
C ARG A 988 0.32 -20.94 24.37
N GLU A 989 1.07 -21.03 23.28
CA GLU A 989 0.52 -21.14 21.92
C GLU A 989 -0.22 -22.47 21.68
N THR A 990 0.29 -23.58 22.20
CA THR A 990 -0.40 -24.87 22.18
C THR A 990 -1.69 -24.80 22.98
N LEU A 991 -1.68 -24.23 24.20
CA LEU A 991 -2.89 -24.03 25.00
C LEU A 991 -3.90 -23.15 24.26
N ARG A 992 -3.45 -22.05 23.67
CA ARG A 992 -4.28 -21.16 22.85
C ARG A 992 -4.95 -21.96 21.73
N SER A 993 -4.15 -22.71 20.96
CA SER A 993 -4.63 -23.52 19.83
C SER A 993 -5.63 -24.58 20.25
N VAL A 994 -5.41 -25.25 21.39
CA VAL A 994 -6.36 -26.21 21.98
C VAL A 994 -7.66 -25.53 22.38
N LEU A 995 -7.58 -24.40 23.10
CA LEU A 995 -8.78 -23.66 23.53
C LEU A 995 -9.60 -23.21 22.33
N LEU A 996 -8.95 -22.69 21.30
CA LEU A 996 -9.65 -22.29 20.07
C LEU A 996 -10.22 -23.49 19.33
N PHE A 997 -9.47 -24.59 19.23
CA PHE A 997 -9.96 -25.80 18.58
C PHE A 997 -11.24 -26.34 19.23
N TYR A 998 -11.41 -26.22 20.55
CA TYR A 998 -12.62 -26.70 21.24
C TYR A 998 -13.73 -25.65 21.40
N TYR A 999 -13.38 -24.37 21.53
CA TYR A 999 -14.33 -23.32 21.90
C TYR A 999 -14.54 -22.24 20.83
N SER A 1000 -13.65 -22.10 19.85
CA SER A 1000 -13.79 -21.14 18.75
C SER A 1000 -14.89 -21.60 17.80
N PRO A 1001 -15.83 -20.71 17.44
CA PRO A 1001 -16.74 -20.94 16.33
C PRO A 1001 -16.05 -20.79 14.95
N ASP A 1002 -14.90 -20.13 14.90
CA ASP A 1002 -14.08 -20.04 13.68
C ASP A 1002 -13.06 -21.17 13.60
N ILE A 1003 -12.93 -21.74 12.40
CA ILE A 1003 -11.91 -22.73 12.08
C ILE A 1003 -10.55 -22.06 11.83
N ARG A 1004 -9.50 -22.86 11.95
CA ARG A 1004 -8.13 -22.46 11.62
C ARG A 1004 -7.56 -23.49 10.67
N SER A 1005 -6.72 -23.04 9.75
CA SER A 1005 -5.92 -23.90 8.88
C SER A 1005 -4.50 -24.02 9.43
N GLU A 1006 -3.80 -25.09 9.07
CA GLU A 1006 -2.36 -25.17 9.30
C GLU A 1006 -1.61 -24.13 8.49
N ARG A 1007 -0.44 -23.71 9.00
CA ARG A 1007 0.49 -22.82 8.30
C ARG A 1007 1.48 -23.61 7.44
N VAL A 1008 0.92 -24.37 6.49
CA VAL A 1008 1.70 -25.15 5.51
C VAL A 1008 2.39 -24.25 4.47
N ASP A 1009 1.91 -23.03 4.30
CA ASP A 1009 2.45 -21.97 3.44
C ASP A 1009 3.90 -21.59 3.78
N ILE A 1010 4.35 -21.83 5.01
CA ILE A 1010 5.73 -21.62 5.45
C ILE A 1010 6.74 -22.39 4.57
N LEU A 1011 6.37 -23.58 4.09
CA LEU A 1011 7.23 -24.35 3.18
C LEU A 1011 7.36 -23.71 1.79
N GLY A 1012 6.43 -22.85 1.40
CA GLY A 1012 6.42 -22.13 0.12
C GLY A 1012 7.62 -21.21 -0.07
N ASN A 1013 8.23 -20.76 1.02
CA ASN A 1013 9.38 -19.88 1.00
C ASN A 1013 10.70 -20.61 0.68
N PHE A 1014 10.82 -21.91 1.00
CA PHE A 1014 12.09 -22.63 0.86
C PHE A 1014 12.67 -22.67 -0.56
N PRO A 1015 11.87 -22.88 -1.62
CA PRO A 1015 12.36 -22.87 -3.00
C PRO A 1015 12.86 -21.50 -3.46
N GLU A 1016 12.55 -20.43 -2.72
CA GLU A 1016 12.96 -19.06 -3.08
C GLU A 1016 14.42 -18.76 -2.72
N TYR A 1017 15.07 -19.61 -1.92
CA TYR A 1017 16.45 -19.43 -1.46
C TYR A 1017 17.38 -20.53 -1.97
N PHE A 1018 18.68 -20.24 -2.07
CA PHE A 1018 19.68 -21.30 -2.13
C PHE A 1018 19.80 -22.04 -0.80
N SER A 1019 19.66 -21.34 0.32
CA SER A 1019 19.64 -21.94 1.66
C SER A 1019 18.83 -21.09 2.63
N ALA A 1020 17.78 -21.67 3.22
CA ALA A 1020 16.99 -21.02 4.27
C ALA A 1020 17.84 -20.71 5.52
N VAL A 1021 18.75 -21.61 5.89
CA VAL A 1021 19.67 -21.39 7.02
C VAL A 1021 20.64 -20.24 6.77
N PHE A 1022 21.08 -20.07 5.52
CA PHE A 1022 21.93 -18.94 5.18
C PHE A 1022 21.17 -17.61 5.28
N SER A 1023 19.89 -17.57 4.88
CA SER A 1023 19.00 -16.41 5.08
C SER A 1023 18.93 -16.03 6.57
N ASP A 1024 18.57 -16.99 7.42
CA ASP A 1024 18.47 -16.76 8.86
C ASP A 1024 19.80 -16.28 9.46
N LEU A 1025 20.94 -16.82 9.00
CA LEU A 1025 22.27 -16.39 9.44
C LEU A 1025 22.62 -14.97 9.01
N LEU A 1026 22.19 -14.54 7.82
CA LEU A 1026 22.39 -13.17 7.34
C LEU A 1026 21.52 -12.18 8.12
N GLU A 1027 20.27 -12.54 8.44
CA GLU A 1027 19.36 -11.69 9.20
C GLU A 1027 19.69 -11.64 10.71
N LEU A 1028 20.28 -12.70 11.26
CA LEU A 1028 20.54 -12.86 12.69
C LEU A 1028 21.18 -11.62 13.37
N PRO A 1029 22.25 -10.98 12.84
CA PRO A 1029 22.85 -9.81 13.47
C PRO A 1029 21.86 -8.64 13.60
N GLN A 1030 21.04 -8.43 12.57
CA GLN A 1030 20.02 -7.39 12.57
C GLN A 1030 18.90 -7.74 13.55
N SER A 1031 18.36 -8.97 13.47
CA SER A 1031 17.30 -9.45 14.37
C SER A 1031 17.74 -9.40 15.83
N PHE A 1032 18.96 -9.82 16.14
CA PHE A 1032 19.58 -9.70 17.46
C PHE A 1032 19.64 -8.26 17.95
N LEU A 1033 20.19 -7.35 17.15
CA LEU A 1033 20.33 -5.96 17.56
C LEU A 1033 18.98 -5.27 17.72
N MET A 1034 18.03 -5.53 16.83
CA MET A 1034 16.70 -4.93 16.88
C MET A 1034 15.88 -5.45 18.07
N SER A 1035 15.93 -6.75 18.34
CA SER A 1035 15.25 -7.36 19.49
C SER A 1035 15.86 -6.91 20.81
N ALA A 1036 17.20 -6.96 20.94
CA ALA A 1036 17.90 -6.46 22.12
C ALA A 1036 17.63 -4.96 22.36
N ALA A 1037 17.63 -4.15 21.30
CA ALA A 1037 17.29 -2.74 21.40
C ALA A 1037 15.82 -2.53 21.80
N GLY A 1038 14.90 -3.29 21.24
CA GLY A 1038 13.48 -3.31 21.61
C GLY A 1038 13.29 -3.60 23.09
N PHE A 1039 14.01 -4.59 23.64
CA PHE A 1039 13.97 -4.90 25.07
C PHE A 1039 14.50 -3.76 25.95
N VAL A 1040 15.62 -3.13 25.59
CA VAL A 1040 16.15 -1.97 26.32
C VAL A 1040 15.14 -0.82 26.31
N ILE A 1041 14.52 -0.55 25.16
CA ILE A 1041 13.48 0.47 25.02
C ILE A 1041 12.27 0.11 25.88
N ALA A 1042 11.83 -1.15 25.87
CA ALA A 1042 10.72 -1.64 26.70
C ALA A 1042 11.03 -1.49 28.20
N VAL A 1043 12.26 -1.78 28.66
CA VAL A 1043 12.67 -1.53 30.05
C VAL A 1043 12.68 -0.03 30.35
N GLY A 1044 13.11 0.82 29.42
CA GLY A 1044 13.02 2.27 29.55
C GLY A 1044 11.59 2.77 29.71
N LEU A 1045 10.66 2.25 28.90
CA LEU A 1045 9.23 2.53 29.02
C LEU A 1045 8.67 2.02 30.34
N TYR A 1046 9.06 0.82 30.77
CA TYR A 1046 8.67 0.27 32.07
C TYR A 1046 9.13 1.19 33.20
N VAL A 1047 10.41 1.54 33.27
CA VAL A 1047 10.93 2.42 34.34
C VAL A 1047 10.28 3.80 34.30
N ARG A 1048 9.99 4.32 33.10
CA ARG A 1048 9.41 5.65 32.93
C ARG A 1048 7.92 5.71 33.27
N PHE A 1049 7.15 4.72 32.84
CA PHE A 1049 5.68 4.75 32.87
C PHE A 1049 5.07 3.68 33.76
N CYS A 1050 5.71 2.52 33.90
CA CYS A 1050 5.25 1.41 34.71
C CYS A 1050 5.93 1.39 36.09
N ARG A 1051 5.31 2.05 37.06
CA ARG A 1051 5.84 2.20 38.44
C ARG A 1051 6.18 0.87 39.13
N ASN A 1052 5.45 -0.21 38.82
CA ASN A 1052 5.67 -1.56 39.35
C ASN A 1052 5.04 -2.63 38.44
N PHE A 1053 5.23 -3.91 38.80
CA PHE A 1053 4.70 -5.06 38.07
C PHE A 1053 3.17 -5.02 37.90
N TRP A 1054 2.42 -4.72 38.96
CA TRP A 1054 0.96 -4.71 38.91
C TRP A 1054 0.41 -3.63 37.98
N PHE A 1055 1.05 -2.46 37.94
CA PHE A 1055 0.69 -1.42 36.99
C PHE A 1055 1.01 -1.82 35.54
N TYR A 1056 2.16 -2.47 35.30
CA TYR A 1056 2.49 -3.02 33.98
C TYR A 1056 1.46 -4.06 33.53
N MET A 1057 1.07 -4.98 34.42
CA MET A 1057 0.05 -5.98 34.11
C MET A 1057 -1.32 -5.36 33.86
N LEU A 1058 -1.73 -4.38 34.67
CA LEU A 1058 -2.97 -3.65 34.44
C LEU A 1058 -2.95 -2.95 33.07
N PHE A 1059 -1.87 -2.24 32.75
CA PHE A 1059 -1.71 -1.60 31.44
C PHE A 1059 -1.76 -2.62 30.29
N SER A 1060 -1.05 -3.74 30.42
CA SER A 1060 -1.00 -4.78 29.39
C SER A 1060 -2.36 -5.44 29.17
N VAL A 1061 -3.10 -5.74 30.25
CA VAL A 1061 -4.46 -6.28 30.15
C VAL A 1061 -5.41 -5.26 29.51
N VAL A 1062 -5.36 -3.98 29.90
CA VAL A 1062 -6.17 -2.93 29.27
C VAL A 1062 -5.83 -2.79 27.78
N TYR A 1063 -4.55 -2.85 27.43
CA TYR A 1063 -4.10 -2.86 26.05
C TYR A 1063 -4.66 -4.08 25.30
N ASP A 1064 -4.54 -5.28 25.85
CA ASP A 1064 -5.03 -6.51 25.24
C ASP A 1064 -6.56 -6.51 25.08
N LEU A 1065 -7.31 -5.95 26.03
CA LEU A 1065 -8.77 -5.74 25.93
C LEU A 1065 -9.09 -4.82 24.73
N ILE A 1066 -8.32 -3.75 24.53
CA ILE A 1066 -8.54 -2.83 23.42
C ILE A 1066 -8.13 -3.47 22.09
N VAL A 1067 -6.93 -4.06 21.99
CA VAL A 1067 -6.42 -4.61 20.73
C VAL A 1067 -7.26 -5.78 20.24
N ASN A 1068 -7.69 -6.66 21.13
CA ASN A 1068 -8.51 -7.82 20.75
C ASN A 1068 -10.01 -7.48 20.62
N SER A 1069 -10.43 -6.24 20.89
CA SER A 1069 -11.85 -5.85 20.84
C SER A 1069 -12.54 -6.05 19.48
N GLY A 1070 -11.79 -6.28 18.40
CA GLY A 1070 -12.33 -6.56 17.06
C GLY A 1070 -12.63 -8.04 16.79
N GLN A 1071 -12.42 -8.94 17.77
CA GLN A 1071 -12.74 -10.36 17.58
C GLN A 1071 -14.26 -10.55 17.45
N ARG A 1072 -14.67 -11.32 16.43
CA ARG A 1072 -16.08 -11.60 16.12
C ARG A 1072 -16.79 -12.34 17.25
N TYR A 1073 -16.10 -13.30 17.87
CA TYR A 1073 -16.64 -14.16 18.92
C TYR A 1073 -16.02 -13.84 20.28
N TRP A 1074 -16.85 -13.84 21.33
CA TRP A 1074 -16.41 -13.52 22.68
C TRP A 1074 -15.45 -14.58 23.24
N GLN A 1075 -15.57 -15.83 22.80
CA GLN A 1075 -14.64 -16.91 23.15
C GLN A 1075 -13.23 -16.57 22.68
N ASP A 1076 -13.09 -16.20 21.42
CA ASP A 1076 -11.80 -15.84 20.82
C ASP A 1076 -11.25 -14.57 21.46
N TYR A 1077 -12.12 -13.61 21.76
CA TYR A 1077 -11.75 -12.42 22.51
C TYR A 1077 -11.13 -12.77 23.87
N LEU A 1078 -11.83 -13.56 24.71
CA LEU A 1078 -11.34 -13.93 26.04
C LEU A 1078 -10.09 -14.80 25.98
N ILE A 1079 -10.01 -15.74 25.02
CA ILE A 1079 -8.83 -16.58 24.83
C ILE A 1079 -7.63 -15.72 24.44
N ASN A 1080 -7.79 -14.79 23.49
CA ASN A 1080 -6.70 -13.93 23.03
C ASN A 1080 -6.28 -12.92 24.11
N VAL A 1081 -7.23 -12.33 24.87
CA VAL A 1081 -6.91 -11.45 26.01
C VAL A 1081 -6.17 -12.21 27.11
N GLY A 1082 -6.65 -13.41 27.46
CA GLY A 1082 -6.00 -14.26 28.47
C GLY A 1082 -4.59 -14.68 28.04
N CYS A 1083 -4.41 -15.08 26.79
CA CYS A 1083 -3.11 -15.42 26.23
C CYS A 1083 -2.19 -14.20 26.11
N GLY A 1084 -2.71 -13.03 25.75
CA GLY A 1084 -1.98 -11.75 25.72
C GLY A 1084 -1.45 -11.36 27.10
N ALA A 1085 -2.29 -11.49 28.14
CA ALA A 1085 -1.91 -11.24 29.53
C ALA A 1085 -0.81 -12.21 29.99
N ILE A 1086 -0.94 -13.51 29.68
CA ILE A 1086 0.10 -14.51 29.95
C ILE A 1086 1.39 -14.14 29.20
N GLY A 1087 1.29 -13.75 27.92
CA GLY A 1087 2.44 -13.30 27.12
C GLY A 1087 3.15 -12.09 27.72
N SER A 1088 2.40 -11.10 28.18
CA SER A 1088 2.92 -9.91 28.86
C SER A 1088 3.61 -10.26 30.17
N ALA A 1089 3.06 -11.19 30.96
CA ALA A 1089 3.67 -11.69 32.18
C ALA A 1089 4.96 -12.48 31.91
N LEU A 1090 4.97 -13.34 30.87
CA LEU A 1090 6.13 -14.08 30.41
C LEU A 1090 7.24 -13.15 29.93
N LEU A 1091 6.90 -12.11 29.14
CA LEU A 1091 7.85 -11.09 28.70
C LEU A 1091 8.48 -10.37 29.89
N TRP A 1092 7.67 -9.94 30.87
CA TRP A 1092 8.20 -9.31 32.08
C TRP A 1092 9.09 -10.27 32.88
N TYR A 1093 8.67 -11.52 33.06
CA TYR A 1093 9.46 -12.53 33.77
C TYR A 1093 10.79 -12.81 33.08
N TYR A 1094 10.77 -12.91 31.75
CA TYR A 1094 11.96 -13.06 30.94
C TYR A 1094 12.94 -11.91 31.16
N LEU A 1095 12.48 -10.66 31.02
CA LEU A 1095 13.32 -9.47 31.17
C LEU A 1095 13.80 -9.27 32.61
N ALA A 1096 12.91 -9.38 33.60
CA ALA A 1096 13.20 -9.03 34.99
C ALA A 1096 13.90 -10.15 35.77
N LYS A 1097 13.69 -11.42 35.41
CA LYS A 1097 14.13 -12.57 36.23
C LYS A 1097 15.05 -13.54 35.50
N LEU A 1098 14.77 -13.88 34.23
CA LEU A 1098 15.54 -14.86 33.46
C LEU A 1098 16.73 -14.21 32.72
N ALA A 1099 16.47 -13.47 31.63
CA ALA A 1099 17.50 -12.89 30.77
C ALA A 1099 18.26 -11.76 31.46
N ARG A 1100 17.58 -10.84 32.15
CA ARG A 1100 18.21 -9.67 32.79
C ARG A 1100 19.12 -8.93 31.82
N LEU A 1101 20.39 -8.72 32.20
CA LEU A 1101 21.41 -8.13 31.35
C LEU A 1101 22.25 -9.18 30.60
N ASN A 1102 21.83 -10.45 30.51
CA ASN A 1102 22.58 -11.48 29.78
C ASN A 1102 22.32 -11.39 28.27
N PRO A 1103 23.26 -10.89 27.45
CA PRO A 1103 23.06 -10.74 26.00
C PRO A 1103 22.90 -12.09 25.28
N VAL A 1104 23.44 -13.18 25.83
CA VAL A 1104 23.33 -14.51 25.22
C VAL A 1104 21.89 -15.03 25.27
N ALA A 1105 21.14 -14.70 26.33
CA ALA A 1105 19.74 -15.10 26.44
C ALA A 1105 18.88 -14.54 25.29
N TYR A 1106 19.14 -13.29 24.90
CA TYR A 1106 18.43 -12.63 23.81
C TYR A 1106 18.85 -13.17 22.45
N LEU A 1107 20.15 -13.43 22.24
CA LEU A 1107 20.66 -14.03 21.00
C LEU A 1107 20.08 -15.42 20.79
N VAL A 1108 20.18 -16.31 21.79
CA VAL A 1108 19.71 -17.69 21.66
C VAL A 1108 18.19 -17.75 21.52
N LYS A 1109 17.45 -16.83 22.17
CA LYS A 1109 15.99 -16.79 21.98
C LYS A 1109 15.62 -16.58 20.50
N ILE A 1110 16.31 -15.69 19.80
CA ILE A 1110 16.03 -15.41 18.39
C ILE A 1110 16.35 -16.63 17.52
N VAL A 1111 17.49 -17.29 17.76
CA VAL A 1111 17.83 -18.54 17.08
C VAL A 1111 16.72 -19.60 17.27
N LEU A 1112 16.13 -19.68 18.47
CA LEU A 1112 15.00 -20.58 18.74
C LEU A 1112 13.73 -20.19 17.98
N ASP A 1113 13.37 -18.91 18.02
CA ASP A 1113 12.18 -18.35 17.34
C ASP A 1113 12.24 -18.64 15.83
N ASP A 1114 13.41 -18.45 15.21
CA ASP A 1114 13.63 -18.65 13.78
C ASP A 1114 13.63 -20.14 13.43
N CYS A 1115 14.37 -20.98 14.17
CA CYS A 1115 14.56 -22.38 13.79
C CYS A 1115 13.35 -23.29 14.05
N LEU A 1116 12.69 -23.16 15.23
CA LEU A 1116 11.74 -24.18 15.69
C LEU A 1116 10.51 -24.30 14.79
N VAL A 1117 10.03 -23.17 14.26
CA VAL A 1117 8.88 -23.13 13.37
C VAL A 1117 9.18 -23.85 12.05
N PHE A 1118 10.35 -23.61 11.46
CA PHE A 1118 10.78 -24.27 10.22
C PHE A 1118 11.06 -25.76 10.43
N ILE A 1119 11.72 -26.13 11.52
CA ILE A 1119 11.99 -27.55 11.86
C ILE A 1119 10.68 -28.32 11.98
N TYR A 1120 9.69 -27.76 12.67
CA TYR A 1120 8.37 -28.36 12.78
C TYR A 1120 7.68 -28.50 11.42
N ALA A 1121 7.64 -27.43 10.61
CA ALA A 1121 7.01 -27.45 9.30
C ALA A 1121 7.63 -28.50 8.35
N ILE A 1122 8.96 -28.61 8.31
CA ILE A 1122 9.64 -29.61 7.49
C ILE A 1122 9.36 -31.02 8.00
N TYR A 1123 9.46 -31.24 9.32
CA TYR A 1123 9.18 -32.53 9.92
C TYR A 1123 7.75 -33.00 9.63
N ALA A 1124 6.77 -32.12 9.83
CA ALA A 1124 5.37 -32.44 9.68
C ALA A 1124 4.96 -32.58 8.20
N TYR A 1125 5.47 -31.73 7.30
CA TYR A 1125 4.90 -31.55 5.96
C TYR A 1125 5.91 -31.68 4.79
N GLY A 1126 7.21 -31.52 5.05
CA GLY A 1126 8.24 -31.32 4.03
C GLY A 1126 9.20 -32.48 3.77
N LEU A 1127 9.16 -33.57 4.56
CA LEU A 1127 10.04 -34.72 4.34
C LEU A 1127 9.47 -35.68 3.26
N PRO A 1128 10.33 -36.24 2.37
CA PRO A 1128 11.80 -36.08 2.31
C PRO A 1128 12.30 -34.85 1.52
N ALA A 1129 11.42 -34.05 0.89
CA ALA A 1129 11.81 -33.00 -0.05
C ALA A 1129 12.80 -31.96 0.52
N PHE A 1130 12.64 -31.59 1.81
CA PHE A 1130 13.46 -30.59 2.51
C PHE A 1130 14.39 -31.19 3.58
N ALA A 1131 14.77 -32.46 3.46
CA ALA A 1131 15.66 -33.11 4.42
C ALA A 1131 17.02 -32.40 4.62
N PRO A 1132 17.69 -31.85 3.58
CA PRO A 1132 18.92 -31.08 3.76
C PRO A 1132 18.73 -29.82 4.63
N ASP A 1133 17.63 -29.10 4.42
CA ASP A 1133 17.30 -27.90 5.19
C ASP A 1133 17.03 -28.23 6.66
N LEU A 1134 16.34 -29.33 6.94
CA LEU A 1134 16.13 -29.82 8.30
C LEU A 1134 17.46 -30.09 9.02
N VAL A 1135 18.41 -30.76 8.36
CA VAL A 1135 19.73 -31.02 8.95
C VAL A 1135 20.47 -29.72 9.23
N ALA A 1136 20.45 -28.77 8.30
CA ALA A 1136 21.09 -27.48 8.46
C ALA A 1136 20.48 -26.68 9.63
N LEU A 1137 19.15 -26.63 9.75
CA LEU A 1137 18.43 -25.96 10.83
C LEU A 1137 18.73 -26.61 12.19
N LEU A 1138 18.81 -27.94 12.25
CA LEU A 1138 19.19 -28.65 13.48
C LEU A 1138 20.63 -28.33 13.91
N LEU A 1139 21.57 -28.25 12.97
CA LEU A 1139 22.95 -27.84 13.26
C LEU A 1139 23.01 -26.39 13.75
N TYR A 1140 22.22 -25.50 13.14
CA TYR A 1140 22.12 -24.09 13.54
C TYR A 1140 21.54 -23.95 14.96
N LEU A 1141 20.43 -24.64 15.25
CA LEU A 1141 19.81 -24.72 16.56
C LEU A 1141 20.77 -25.21 17.67
N LEU A 1142 21.63 -26.18 17.35
CA LEU A 1142 22.60 -26.76 18.29
C LEU A 1142 23.91 -25.94 18.42
N SER A 1143 24.13 -24.95 17.55
CA SER A 1143 25.36 -24.15 17.53
C SER A 1143 25.71 -23.46 18.87
N PRO A 1144 24.76 -22.96 19.70
CA PRO A 1144 25.11 -22.37 20.99
C PRO A 1144 25.73 -23.38 21.97
N LEU A 1145 25.34 -24.65 21.89
CA LEU A 1145 25.92 -25.72 22.71
C LEU A 1145 27.35 -26.03 22.27
N ALA A 1146 27.64 -26.00 20.97
CA ALA A 1146 29.00 -26.13 20.45
C ALA A 1146 29.91 -24.99 20.96
N VAL A 1147 29.39 -23.76 21.04
CA VAL A 1147 30.12 -22.63 21.63
C VAL A 1147 30.41 -22.85 23.12
N VAL A 1148 29.45 -23.36 23.90
CA VAL A 1148 29.66 -23.71 25.32
C VAL A 1148 30.73 -24.79 25.47
N LEU A 1149 30.72 -25.81 24.60
CA LEU A 1149 31.73 -26.87 24.60
C LEU A 1149 33.12 -26.27 24.31
N TYR A 1150 33.24 -25.44 23.28
CA TYR A 1150 34.48 -24.73 22.95
C TYR A 1150 34.99 -23.88 24.11
N ILE A 1151 34.12 -23.05 24.72
CA ILE A 1151 34.48 -22.22 25.89
C ILE A 1151 34.95 -23.10 27.05
N THR A 1152 34.28 -24.23 27.29
CA THR A 1152 34.64 -25.17 28.37
C THR A 1152 35.99 -25.81 28.14
N LEU A 1153 36.29 -26.25 26.92
CA LEU A 1153 37.59 -26.81 26.54
C LEU A 1153 38.71 -25.76 26.62
N ARG A 1154 38.48 -24.57 26.06
CA ARG A 1154 39.42 -23.44 26.09
C ARG A 1154 39.79 -23.01 27.52
N ASN A 1155 38.82 -23.05 28.43
CA ASN A 1155 39.01 -22.62 29.82
C ASN A 1155 39.49 -23.75 30.75
N LYS A 1156 39.68 -25.00 30.25
CA LYS A 1156 40.03 -26.16 31.07
C LYS A 1156 41.35 -25.98 31.82
N SER A 1157 42.33 -25.29 31.21
CA SER A 1157 43.64 -24.99 31.82
C SER A 1157 43.59 -23.85 32.86
N LEU A 1158 42.61 -22.95 32.78
CA LEU A 1158 42.46 -21.80 33.68
C LEU A 1158 41.84 -22.13 35.04
N LYS A 1159 41.29 -23.34 35.21
CA LYS A 1159 40.75 -23.82 36.50
C LYS A 1159 41.79 -24.55 37.35
N ALA A 1160 42.94 -24.90 36.76
CA ALA A 1160 44.03 -25.62 37.42
C ALA A 1160 45.14 -24.69 37.94
N SER A 1161 45.23 -23.48 37.39
CA SER A 1161 45.99 -22.32 37.89
C SER A 1161 45.10 -21.42 38.73
#